data_AF-A0A9N8VM29-F1
#
_entry.id   AF-A0A9N8VM29-F1
#
_cell.length_a   1.000
_cell.length_b   1.000
_cell.length_c   1.000
_cell.angle_alpha   90.00
_cell.angle_beta   90.00
_cell.angle_gamma   90.00
#
_symmetry.space_group_name_H-M   'P 1'
#
loop_
_entity.id
_entity.type
_entity.pdbx_description
1 polymer ?
#
loop_
_entity_poly.entity_id
_entity_poly.type
_entity_poly.pdbx_seq_one_letter_code
_entity_poly.pdbx_strand_id
1 'polypeptide(L)'
;MKSSYRILVYLLILCFAVSNVYGEARIFEVSDVDTLNNSYIIQYESTLTSKITLDRIKNAGIKYTLRQDLENIMNGISVKLENHEDLHKCAEVSGINNIWPVRKFHPRLFTADNITGLGTFRQNSGFDGSGVKVGIIDNGLDYMHPAFGKCFKTPGCKTQFGYDFVGDGNVFNPNPDDDPLETCEGHGTHVAGIIAADDHERHFTGVAPGATLGIYRVIDCSSSTTDDLIIKGLEKATVDGMDVINMSLGGNFQAWGDTPLGIVLNDLALKGFVMVVSGSNAGNNGLFAAGNPDSTPNVITVGHVDNFQFFSFVLKPSNDPKKLIPYATTRISLRFPFTGPHPIVIANTTENEPEFDGCDPYNKSLNGKIALIRRGDCDVRFKIENAADAGATAVMFYNTDDSLPGTVPLSIHFPSLSISKVDAEYLKKQIRKNSSLTVSFPEKVIVIPLEDAGKPSRSSSWGPTFDMDIKPEVMAPGGRIFSTYPRNLGSYATISGTSMAAAYASGSIALYMQATGLRRGTIDPIKLRELLTYTANPIYPDSKDENAKIPISVDKQGGGLIDIVGAIKAKALIKPSKLLLNDSAHFNGTQTIRIKNTGKKTTKFTFSHIPSVSVRGWFDNQWVDTSSFVIEKRFAGVKFSKNSVIVRPGVTTKVKVIFTQPKNLPNDFGIYSGYVTISDSAQHQTYSLPYLGLKGDLHSLPTLSNDSYPFIERADNRERFDREDQIARFTLFKGNEREDVPVFLYLLNFGSRLVKLELYHRGDFTQTGYLGLLELDPDFINLDTTAPRNGGTGDFRDTFKIWSSGAVSDINGNVIVVPNGQYQALLSVLRPFGDPNKQEDIMTWRSPIIEIARR
;
A
#
# COMPACT_ATOMS: atom_id res chain seq x y z
N MET A 1 1.41 -31.29 -85.40
CA MET A 1 1.26 -32.59 -84.69
C MET A 1 1.22 -32.30 -83.20
N LYS A 2 0.02 -32.40 -82.60
CA LYS A 2 -0.27 -32.16 -81.18
C LYS A 2 -0.30 -33.52 -80.48
N SER A 3 0.76 -33.87 -79.78
CA SER A 3 0.79 -34.91 -78.74
C SER A 3 2.10 -34.73 -77.97
N SER A 4 2.14 -35.18 -76.72
CA SER A 4 3.33 -35.26 -75.85
C SER A 4 3.61 -34.13 -74.84
N TYR A 5 2.68 -33.22 -74.54
CA TYR A 5 2.82 -32.29 -73.40
C TYR A 5 1.68 -32.31 -72.36
N ARG A 6 0.86 -33.37 -72.36
CA ARG A 6 -0.23 -33.54 -71.36
C ARG A 6 -0.14 -34.78 -70.46
N ILE A 7 0.88 -35.62 -70.63
CA ILE A 7 1.02 -36.86 -69.82
C ILE A 7 2.00 -36.69 -68.64
N LEU A 8 2.90 -35.68 -68.66
CA LEU A 8 3.80 -35.44 -67.52
C LEU A 8 3.15 -34.68 -66.35
N VAL A 9 2.07 -33.93 -66.60
CA VAL A 9 1.37 -33.17 -65.55
C VAL A 9 0.39 -34.05 -64.77
N TYR A 10 -0.15 -35.12 -65.36
CA TYR A 10 -1.04 -36.03 -64.64
C TYR A 10 -0.31 -37.08 -63.78
N LEU A 11 0.93 -37.46 -64.11
CA LEU A 11 1.72 -38.36 -63.25
C LEU A 11 2.31 -37.65 -62.02
N LEU A 12 2.62 -36.35 -62.12
CA LEU A 12 3.07 -35.56 -60.96
C LEU A 12 1.91 -35.17 -60.02
N ILE A 13 0.67 -35.11 -60.52
CA ILE A 13 -0.52 -34.88 -59.70
C ILE A 13 -1.01 -36.19 -59.04
N LEU A 14 -0.76 -37.37 -59.63
CA LEU A 14 -1.02 -38.64 -58.95
C LEU A 14 0.05 -39.03 -57.91
N CYS A 15 1.30 -38.57 -58.04
CA CYS A 15 2.30 -38.74 -56.97
C CYS A 15 2.05 -37.83 -55.76
N PHE A 16 1.31 -36.73 -55.92
CA PHE A 16 0.81 -35.93 -54.79
C PHE A 16 -0.50 -36.47 -54.17
N ALA A 17 -1.15 -37.42 -54.84
CA ALA A 17 -2.40 -38.03 -54.37
C ALA A 17 -2.22 -39.40 -53.71
N VAL A 18 -0.98 -39.90 -53.58
CA VAL A 18 -0.68 -41.19 -52.91
C VAL A 18 0.30 -41.05 -51.73
N SER A 19 0.83 -39.85 -51.43
CA SER A 19 1.64 -39.63 -50.23
C SER A 19 0.85 -39.21 -48.98
N ASN A 20 -0.48 -39.22 -49.01
CA ASN A 20 -1.33 -38.96 -47.84
C ASN A 20 -1.92 -40.22 -47.18
N VAL A 21 -1.38 -41.42 -47.46
CA VAL A 21 -1.86 -42.66 -46.83
C VAL A 21 -1.02 -43.11 -45.63
N TYR A 22 0.15 -42.51 -45.40
CA TYR A 22 0.88 -42.62 -44.12
C TYR A 22 1.55 -41.29 -43.81
N GLY A 23 0.73 -40.25 -43.56
CA GLY A 23 1.25 -39.06 -42.91
C GLY A 23 1.50 -39.40 -41.45
N GLU A 24 2.75 -39.65 -41.08
CA GLU A 24 3.13 -39.68 -39.66
C GLU A 24 2.60 -38.41 -39.01
N ALA A 25 1.80 -38.56 -37.96
CA ALA A 25 1.30 -37.43 -37.21
C ALA A 25 2.48 -36.57 -36.76
N ARG A 26 2.33 -35.24 -36.83
CA ARG A 26 3.41 -34.37 -36.38
C ARG A 26 3.58 -34.51 -34.87
N ILE A 27 4.70 -35.08 -34.46
CA ILE A 27 5.15 -35.10 -33.07
C ILE A 27 5.83 -33.76 -32.81
N PHE A 28 5.29 -33.01 -31.87
CA PHE A 28 5.86 -31.73 -31.45
C PHE A 28 6.74 -31.95 -30.23
N GLU A 29 8.04 -32.16 -30.47
CA GLU A 29 9.02 -32.12 -29.39
C GLU A 29 9.34 -30.66 -29.04
N VAL A 30 9.40 -30.36 -27.74
CA VAL A 30 9.76 -29.04 -27.24
C VAL A 30 11.01 -29.19 -26.40
N SER A 31 12.15 -28.69 -26.88
CA SER A 31 13.37 -28.53 -26.08
C SER A 31 13.13 -27.44 -25.04
N ASP A 32 13.49 -27.70 -23.77
CA ASP A 32 13.43 -26.76 -22.63
C ASP A 32 12.07 -26.46 -21.97
N VAL A 33 11.11 -27.40 -21.94
CA VAL A 33 9.84 -27.22 -21.18
C VAL A 33 9.57 -28.40 -20.24
N ASP A 34 9.18 -28.11 -18.99
CA ASP A 34 8.75 -29.10 -18.00
C ASP A 34 7.42 -29.77 -18.43
N THR A 35 7.47 -31.03 -18.83
CA THR A 35 6.32 -31.81 -19.31
C THR A 35 5.98 -32.95 -18.36
N LEU A 36 4.72 -33.38 -18.35
CA LEU A 36 4.32 -34.60 -17.66
C LEU A 36 4.90 -35.83 -18.37
N ASN A 37 5.56 -36.69 -17.62
CA ASN A 37 6.25 -37.85 -18.17
C ASN A 37 5.28 -38.77 -18.93
N ASN A 38 5.67 -39.18 -20.14
CA ASN A 38 4.94 -40.02 -21.10
C ASN A 38 3.47 -39.60 -21.34
N SER A 39 3.13 -38.33 -21.15
CA SER A 39 1.76 -37.85 -21.29
C SER A 39 1.63 -36.94 -22.51
N TYR A 40 0.64 -37.22 -23.37
CA TYR A 40 0.45 -36.52 -24.64
C TYR A 40 -1.00 -36.11 -24.86
N ILE A 41 -1.19 -35.04 -25.63
CA ILE A 41 -2.44 -34.64 -26.25
C ILE A 41 -2.35 -35.08 -27.71
N ILE A 42 -3.30 -35.90 -28.12
CA ILE A 42 -3.41 -36.46 -29.47
C ILE A 42 -4.62 -35.81 -30.13
N GLN A 43 -4.40 -35.10 -31.23
CA GLN A 43 -5.49 -34.63 -32.08
C GLN A 43 -5.70 -35.62 -33.22
N TYR A 44 -6.96 -35.95 -33.49
CA TYR A 44 -7.39 -36.83 -34.57
C TYR A 44 -8.25 -36.09 -35.61
N GLU A 45 -8.48 -36.73 -36.75
CA GLU A 45 -9.32 -36.22 -37.83
C GLU A 45 -10.76 -36.00 -37.39
N SER A 46 -11.41 -34.96 -37.93
CA SER A 46 -12.80 -34.60 -37.59
C SER A 46 -13.84 -35.65 -37.95
N THR A 47 -13.46 -36.66 -38.71
CA THR A 47 -14.29 -37.81 -39.10
C THR A 47 -14.26 -38.94 -38.06
N LEU A 48 -13.38 -38.87 -37.06
CA LEU A 48 -13.23 -39.86 -36.00
C LEU A 48 -13.81 -39.38 -34.68
N THR A 49 -14.08 -40.32 -33.78
CA THR A 49 -14.45 -40.04 -32.39
C THR A 49 -13.33 -40.41 -31.43
N SER A 50 -13.44 -39.94 -30.18
CA SER A 50 -12.46 -40.28 -29.13
C SER A 50 -12.36 -41.80 -28.97
N LYS A 51 -13.51 -42.49 -28.93
CA LYS A 51 -13.61 -43.95 -28.82
C LYS A 51 -12.92 -44.68 -29.98
N ILE A 52 -13.19 -44.29 -31.23
CA ILE A 52 -12.59 -44.94 -32.41
C ILE A 52 -11.07 -44.75 -32.40
N THR A 53 -10.60 -43.57 -32.05
CA THR A 53 -9.16 -43.25 -31.98
C THR A 53 -8.47 -44.05 -30.87
N LEU A 54 -9.09 -44.17 -29.70
CA LEU A 54 -8.60 -44.96 -28.57
C LEU A 54 -8.53 -46.47 -28.88
N ASP A 55 -9.51 -47.00 -29.61
CA ASP A 55 -9.50 -48.40 -30.07
C ASP A 55 -8.38 -48.64 -31.08
N ARG A 56 -8.12 -47.69 -31.99
CA ARG A 56 -7.01 -47.78 -32.95
C ARG A 56 -5.64 -47.75 -32.28
N ILE A 57 -5.43 -46.86 -31.31
CA ILE A 57 -4.20 -46.81 -30.52
C ILE A 57 -3.99 -48.15 -29.78
N LYS A 58 -5.05 -48.71 -29.19
CA LYS A 58 -4.99 -50.02 -28.52
C LYS A 58 -4.66 -51.16 -29.49
N ASN A 59 -5.27 -51.17 -30.68
CA ASN A 59 -5.03 -52.18 -31.71
C ASN A 59 -3.62 -52.12 -32.31
N ALA A 60 -2.96 -50.96 -32.26
CA ALA A 60 -1.54 -50.81 -32.58
C ALA A 60 -0.60 -51.37 -31.49
N GLY A 61 -1.15 -52.04 -30.46
CA GLY A 61 -0.37 -52.63 -29.36
C GLY A 61 0.12 -51.63 -28.32
N ILE A 62 -0.33 -50.37 -28.40
CA ILE A 62 0.12 -49.29 -27.52
C ILE A 62 -0.73 -49.31 -26.24
N LYS A 63 -0.05 -49.48 -25.10
CA LYS A 63 -0.71 -49.39 -23.79
C LYS A 63 -0.78 -47.95 -23.33
N TYR A 64 -1.97 -47.52 -22.95
CA TYR A 64 -2.21 -46.16 -22.50
C TYR A 64 -3.23 -46.12 -21.36
N THR A 65 -3.18 -45.04 -20.58
CA THR A 65 -4.26 -44.60 -19.69
C THR A 65 -4.88 -43.34 -20.28
N LEU A 66 -6.19 -43.35 -20.52
CA LEU A 66 -6.91 -42.14 -20.90
C LEU A 66 -6.90 -41.17 -19.71
N ARG A 67 -6.39 -39.96 -19.93
CA ARG A 67 -6.36 -38.90 -18.92
C ARG A 67 -7.61 -38.01 -19.02
N GLN A 68 -7.93 -37.58 -20.24
CA GLN A 68 -9.07 -36.70 -20.53
C GLN A 68 -9.58 -36.96 -21.95
N ASP A 69 -10.90 -36.91 -22.13
CA ASP A 69 -11.52 -36.82 -23.44
C ASP A 69 -11.76 -35.34 -23.77
N LEU A 70 -11.21 -34.86 -24.88
CA LEU A 70 -11.27 -33.45 -25.28
C LEU A 70 -12.24 -33.22 -26.45
N GLU A 71 -12.91 -34.26 -26.94
CA GLU A 71 -13.75 -34.29 -28.16
C GLU A 71 -14.73 -33.12 -28.25
N ASN A 72 -15.28 -32.66 -27.12
CA ASN A 72 -16.25 -31.57 -27.05
C ASN A 72 -15.68 -30.18 -27.39
N ILE A 73 -14.35 -30.02 -27.35
CA ILE A 73 -13.65 -28.73 -27.51
C ILE A 73 -12.68 -28.80 -28.70
N MET A 74 -12.08 -29.97 -28.92
CA MET A 74 -11.24 -30.28 -30.06
C MET A 74 -11.34 -31.78 -30.33
N ASN A 75 -11.18 -32.21 -31.59
CA ASN A 75 -11.11 -33.64 -31.93
C ASN A 75 -9.81 -34.24 -31.35
N GLY A 76 -9.78 -34.50 -30.05
CA GLY A 76 -8.57 -34.87 -29.35
C GLY A 76 -8.80 -35.59 -28.03
N ILE A 77 -7.77 -36.31 -27.61
CA ILE A 77 -7.71 -37.08 -26.36
C ILE A 77 -6.39 -36.76 -25.67
N SER A 78 -6.39 -36.72 -24.34
CA SER A 78 -5.16 -36.70 -23.56
C SER A 78 -4.91 -38.09 -23.00
N VAL A 79 -3.74 -38.66 -23.27
CA VAL A 79 -3.35 -40.01 -22.85
C VAL A 79 -2.01 -39.99 -22.13
N LYS A 80 -1.79 -40.96 -21.25
CA LYS A 80 -0.47 -41.32 -20.74
C LYS A 80 -0.08 -42.65 -21.35
N LEU A 81 1.00 -42.68 -22.14
CA LEU A 81 1.57 -43.91 -22.66
C LEU A 81 2.36 -44.59 -21.52
N GLU A 82 2.35 -45.92 -21.48
CA GLU A 82 3.20 -46.64 -20.52
C GLU A 82 4.68 -46.44 -20.84
N ASN A 83 5.06 -46.50 -22.12
CA ASN A 83 6.42 -46.32 -22.60
C ASN A 83 6.54 -45.10 -23.53
N HIS A 84 7.62 -44.33 -23.40
CA HIS A 84 7.90 -43.17 -24.26
C HIS A 84 8.09 -43.57 -25.73
N GLU A 85 8.76 -44.70 -25.96
CA GLU A 85 9.11 -45.22 -27.30
C GLU A 85 7.87 -45.53 -28.17
N ASP A 86 6.70 -45.72 -27.55
CA ASP A 86 5.45 -45.96 -28.28
C ASP A 86 4.86 -44.66 -28.88
N LEU A 87 5.46 -43.50 -28.62
CA LEU A 87 5.06 -42.21 -29.20
C LEU A 87 5.12 -42.21 -30.72
N HIS A 88 6.18 -42.76 -31.32
CA HIS A 88 6.32 -42.85 -32.78
C HIS A 88 5.29 -43.80 -33.39
N LYS A 89 5.06 -44.96 -32.76
CA LYS A 89 3.98 -45.88 -33.16
C LYS A 89 2.61 -45.22 -33.07
N CYS A 90 2.42 -44.35 -32.08
CA CYS A 90 1.19 -43.59 -31.92
C CYS A 90 1.01 -42.61 -33.08
N ALA A 91 2.08 -41.96 -33.54
CA ALA A 91 2.04 -41.06 -34.70
C ALA A 91 1.71 -41.77 -36.02
N GLU A 92 1.99 -43.07 -36.13
CA GLU A 92 1.66 -43.90 -37.29
C GLU A 92 0.19 -44.39 -37.31
N VAL A 93 -0.56 -44.21 -36.21
CA VAL A 93 -1.96 -44.63 -36.15
C VAL A 93 -2.81 -43.75 -37.08
N SER A 94 -3.44 -44.39 -38.07
CA SER A 94 -4.26 -43.74 -39.08
C SER A 94 -5.35 -42.83 -38.47
N GLY A 95 -5.37 -41.58 -38.92
CA GLY A 95 -6.30 -40.54 -38.52
C GLY A 95 -5.87 -39.73 -37.30
N ILE A 96 -4.66 -39.92 -36.79
CA ILE A 96 -4.01 -38.99 -35.85
C ILE A 96 -3.29 -37.90 -36.65
N ASN A 97 -3.57 -36.65 -36.31
CA ASN A 97 -3.04 -35.48 -37.00
C ASN A 97 -1.80 -34.90 -36.31
N ASN A 98 -1.86 -34.75 -34.98
CA ASN A 98 -0.83 -34.09 -34.19
C ASN A 98 -0.71 -34.75 -32.81
N ILE A 99 0.51 -34.82 -32.30
CA ILE A 99 0.79 -35.28 -30.94
C ILE A 99 1.67 -34.25 -30.21
N TRP A 100 1.19 -33.73 -29.08
CA TRP A 100 1.91 -32.78 -28.23
C TRP A 100 2.17 -33.35 -26.84
N PRO A 101 3.32 -33.10 -26.21
CA PRO A 101 3.51 -33.42 -24.81
C PRO A 101 2.57 -32.58 -23.92
N VAL A 102 2.04 -33.19 -22.87
CA VAL A 102 1.26 -32.47 -21.85
C VAL A 102 2.23 -31.65 -21.02
N ARG A 103 2.25 -30.34 -21.24
CA ARG A 103 3.09 -29.39 -20.48
C ARG A 103 2.63 -29.28 -19.03
N LYS A 104 3.58 -29.24 -18.09
CA LYS A 104 3.33 -28.74 -16.74
C LYS A 104 3.37 -27.21 -16.79
N PHE A 105 2.42 -26.58 -16.12
CA PHE A 105 2.43 -25.16 -15.90
C PHE A 105 2.57 -24.92 -14.41
N HIS A 106 3.63 -24.21 -14.01
CA HIS A 106 3.74 -23.62 -12.69
C HIS A 106 3.03 -22.27 -12.71
N PRO A 107 2.30 -21.87 -11.65
CA PRO A 107 1.89 -20.49 -11.50
C PRO A 107 3.15 -19.63 -11.39
N ARG A 108 3.46 -18.86 -12.43
CA ARG A 108 4.31 -17.67 -12.29
C ARG A 108 3.50 -16.63 -11.56
N LEU A 109 4.04 -16.11 -10.47
CA LEU A 109 3.43 -15.06 -9.66
C LEU A 109 4.45 -13.94 -9.48
N PHE A 110 4.12 -12.66 -9.63
CA PHE A 110 2.88 -11.99 -9.24
C PHE A 110 2.33 -11.03 -10.31
N THR A 111 1.01 -10.93 -10.44
CA THR A 111 0.28 -10.05 -11.40
C THR A 111 0.59 -8.55 -11.28
N ALA A 112 1.26 -8.11 -10.21
CA ALA A 112 1.70 -6.74 -9.98
C ALA A 112 2.60 -6.22 -11.12
N ASP A 113 3.49 -7.06 -11.64
CA ASP A 113 4.38 -6.76 -12.76
C ASP A 113 3.64 -6.54 -14.08
N ASN A 114 2.44 -7.10 -14.22
CA ASN A 114 1.59 -6.87 -15.39
C ASN A 114 0.86 -5.52 -15.32
N ILE A 115 0.63 -4.98 -14.11
CA ILE A 115 0.00 -3.66 -13.94
C ILE A 115 0.88 -2.57 -14.56
N THR A 116 2.19 -2.67 -14.39
CA THR A 116 3.19 -1.68 -14.83
C THR A 116 3.89 -2.07 -16.14
N GLY A 117 3.68 -3.30 -16.64
CA GLY A 117 4.38 -3.86 -17.81
C GLY A 117 5.82 -4.30 -17.52
N LEU A 118 6.25 -4.26 -16.26
CA LEU A 118 7.62 -4.56 -15.84
C LEU A 118 7.99 -6.03 -16.04
N GLY A 119 7.03 -6.95 -15.90
CA GLY A 119 7.26 -8.37 -16.13
C GLY A 119 7.66 -8.68 -17.57
N THR A 120 6.96 -8.08 -18.53
CA THR A 120 7.31 -8.17 -19.97
C THR A 120 8.65 -7.50 -20.26
N PHE A 121 8.92 -6.35 -19.63
CA PHE A 121 10.20 -5.67 -19.77
C PHE A 121 11.38 -6.53 -19.31
N ARG A 122 11.31 -7.14 -18.13
CA ARG A 122 12.35 -8.04 -17.60
C ARG A 122 12.57 -9.24 -18.52
N GLN A 123 11.49 -9.89 -18.93
CA GLN A 123 11.55 -11.05 -19.84
C GLN A 123 12.24 -10.71 -21.17
N ASN A 124 11.99 -9.52 -21.73
CA ASN A 124 12.54 -9.11 -23.01
C ASN A 124 13.96 -8.54 -22.93
N SER A 125 14.32 -7.93 -21.79
CA SER A 125 15.62 -7.26 -21.62
C SER A 125 16.67 -8.13 -20.95
N GLY A 126 16.26 -9.11 -20.15
CA GLY A 126 17.15 -9.87 -19.27
C GLY A 126 17.63 -9.08 -18.05
N PHE A 127 17.11 -7.87 -17.81
CA PHE A 127 17.44 -7.08 -16.64
C PHE A 127 16.77 -7.62 -15.38
N ASP A 128 17.54 -7.68 -14.32
CA ASP A 128 17.24 -8.31 -13.04
C ASP A 128 17.66 -7.45 -11.83
N GLY A 129 18.27 -6.29 -12.04
CA GLY A 129 18.80 -5.40 -11.00
C GLY A 129 20.28 -5.62 -10.67
N SER A 130 20.96 -6.52 -11.38
CA SER A 130 22.38 -6.81 -11.14
C SER A 130 23.26 -5.56 -11.18
N GLY A 131 24.14 -5.46 -10.18
CA GLY A 131 25.05 -4.32 -10.01
C GLY A 131 24.41 -3.06 -9.44
N VAL A 132 23.23 -3.15 -8.83
CA VAL A 132 22.60 -2.07 -8.06
C VAL A 132 22.50 -2.49 -6.58
N LYS A 133 22.82 -1.57 -5.68
CA LYS A 133 22.65 -1.76 -4.23
C LYS A 133 21.38 -1.09 -3.73
N VAL A 134 20.53 -1.83 -3.03
CA VAL A 134 19.30 -1.33 -2.40
C VAL A 134 19.38 -1.48 -0.89
N GLY A 135 19.38 -0.34 -0.19
CA GLY A 135 19.29 -0.28 1.27
C GLY A 135 17.84 -0.28 1.73
N ILE A 136 17.54 -1.00 2.81
CA ILE A 136 16.21 -1.13 3.40
C ILE A 136 16.31 -0.67 4.86
N ILE A 137 15.65 0.44 5.20
CA ILE A 137 15.49 0.91 6.58
C ILE A 137 14.14 0.39 7.09
N ASP A 138 14.14 -0.63 7.94
CA ASP A 138 12.94 -1.37 8.36
C ASP A 138 13.16 -2.12 9.68
N ASN A 139 12.36 -3.15 10.00
CA ASN A 139 12.52 -3.99 11.18
C ASN A 139 13.52 -5.15 11.03
N GLY A 140 14.16 -5.34 9.86
CA GLY A 140 15.18 -6.38 9.66
C GLY A 140 14.84 -7.39 8.57
N LEU A 141 15.56 -8.51 8.53
CA LEU A 141 15.44 -9.53 7.49
C LEU A 141 15.75 -10.94 8.01
N ASP A 142 14.87 -11.91 7.80
CA ASP A 142 15.22 -13.34 7.87
C ASP A 142 16.02 -13.75 6.62
N TYR A 143 17.31 -13.40 6.57
CA TYR A 143 18.19 -13.72 5.43
C TYR A 143 18.46 -15.22 5.28
N MET A 144 18.09 -16.00 6.30
CA MET A 144 18.10 -17.46 6.29
C MET A 144 16.89 -18.04 5.53
N HIS A 145 15.95 -17.20 5.08
CA HIS A 145 14.91 -17.57 4.15
C HIS A 145 15.50 -17.96 2.78
N PRO A 146 15.08 -19.07 2.13
CA PRO A 146 15.66 -19.57 0.87
C PRO A 146 15.75 -18.53 -0.25
N ALA A 147 14.75 -17.64 -0.33
CA ALA A 147 14.69 -16.55 -1.29
C ALA A 147 15.87 -15.56 -1.23
N PHE A 148 16.64 -15.54 -0.13
CA PHE A 148 17.79 -14.65 0.07
C PHE A 148 19.14 -15.38 0.08
N GLY A 149 19.16 -16.67 -0.25
CA GLY A 149 20.39 -17.45 -0.39
C GLY A 149 20.96 -18.00 0.92
N LYS A 150 20.27 -17.81 2.06
CA LYS A 150 20.65 -18.34 3.38
C LYS A 150 22.02 -17.89 3.88
N CYS A 151 22.41 -16.65 3.57
CA CYS A 151 23.72 -16.14 3.96
C CYS A 151 23.72 -14.60 4.08
N PHE A 152 24.66 -14.09 4.89
CA PHE A 152 24.79 -12.68 5.22
C PHE A 152 26.27 -12.27 5.27
N LYS A 153 26.59 -11.05 4.80
CA LYS A 153 27.93 -10.42 4.82
C LYS A 153 29.07 -11.29 4.21
N THR A 154 28.73 -12.25 3.36
CA THR A 154 29.71 -13.08 2.64
C THR A 154 29.68 -12.72 1.16
N PRO A 155 30.83 -12.66 0.45
CA PRO A 155 30.86 -12.38 -0.98
C PRO A 155 29.94 -13.32 -1.76
N GLY A 156 29.09 -12.76 -2.62
CA GLY A 156 28.10 -13.53 -3.40
C GLY A 156 26.75 -13.74 -2.70
N CYS A 157 26.62 -13.38 -1.42
CA CYS A 157 25.30 -13.31 -0.79
C CYS A 157 24.46 -12.21 -1.40
N LYS A 158 23.14 -12.38 -1.35
CA LYS A 158 22.19 -11.33 -1.71
C LYS A 158 22.23 -10.19 -0.71
N THR A 159 22.28 -10.52 0.58
CA THR A 159 22.41 -9.55 1.67
C THR A 159 23.88 -9.42 2.06
N GLN A 160 24.54 -8.38 1.54
CA GLN A 160 25.98 -8.14 1.77
C GLN A 160 26.25 -7.05 2.80
N PHE A 161 25.25 -6.22 3.09
CA PHE A 161 25.35 -5.11 4.04
C PHE A 161 24.23 -5.20 5.05
N GLY A 162 24.46 -4.62 6.23
CA GLY A 162 23.43 -4.48 7.23
C GLY A 162 23.96 -4.30 8.65
N TYR A 163 23.09 -3.82 9.52
CA TYR A 163 23.35 -3.54 10.92
C TYR A 163 22.03 -3.49 11.69
N ASP A 164 22.04 -3.91 12.95
CA ASP A 164 20.90 -3.83 13.84
C ASP A 164 21.11 -2.73 14.88
N PHE A 165 20.32 -1.66 14.78
CA PHE A 165 20.37 -0.55 15.74
C PHE A 165 19.46 -0.76 16.96
N VAL A 166 18.62 -1.80 16.95
CA VAL A 166 17.72 -2.16 18.06
C VAL A 166 18.30 -3.31 18.88
N GLY A 167 18.75 -4.36 18.18
CA GLY A 167 19.22 -5.63 18.74
C GLY A 167 18.15 -6.33 19.58
N ASP A 168 18.58 -6.91 20.69
CA ASP A 168 17.72 -7.60 21.68
C ASP A 168 16.95 -6.62 22.61
N GLY A 169 17.19 -5.31 22.47
CA GLY A 169 16.54 -4.26 23.26
C GLY A 169 15.19 -3.81 22.69
N ASN A 170 14.82 -2.57 23.01
CA ASN A 170 13.70 -1.85 22.38
C ASN A 170 14.15 -0.44 22.00
N VAL A 171 13.27 0.34 21.38
CA VAL A 171 13.64 1.69 20.89
C VAL A 171 14.04 2.67 21.99
N PHE A 172 13.59 2.48 23.23
CA PHE A 172 13.94 3.34 24.37
C PHE A 172 15.28 2.96 25.00
N ASN A 173 15.64 1.67 24.92
CA ASN A 173 16.89 1.13 25.42
C ASN A 173 17.46 0.12 24.39
N PRO A 174 17.99 0.61 23.26
CA PRO A 174 18.51 -0.26 22.21
C PRO A 174 19.78 -0.97 22.67
N ASN A 175 20.01 -2.18 22.18
CA ASN A 175 21.24 -2.94 22.37
C ASN A 175 21.82 -3.36 21.02
N PRO A 176 22.43 -2.44 20.25
CA PRO A 176 22.78 -2.65 18.85
C PRO A 176 23.79 -3.79 18.62
N ASP A 177 23.67 -4.46 17.48
CA ASP A 177 24.60 -5.48 17.03
C ASP A 177 24.74 -5.54 15.50
N ASP A 178 25.61 -6.41 15.01
CA ASP A 178 25.98 -6.50 13.59
C ASP A 178 25.03 -7.37 12.75
N ASP A 179 24.01 -7.99 13.35
CA ASP A 179 23.13 -9.00 12.77
C ASP A 179 21.68 -8.49 12.62
N PRO A 180 21.26 -8.08 11.40
CA PRO A 180 19.91 -7.57 11.14
C PRO A 180 18.84 -8.68 11.07
N LEU A 181 19.12 -9.88 11.58
CA LEU A 181 18.18 -11.00 11.61
C LEU A 181 16.95 -10.64 12.43
N GLU A 182 15.78 -10.69 11.79
CA GLU A 182 14.51 -10.44 12.46
C GLU A 182 13.51 -11.57 12.16
N THR A 183 12.80 -12.03 13.20
CA THR A 183 11.88 -13.19 13.13
C THR A 183 10.58 -13.04 13.95
N CYS A 184 10.31 -11.88 14.54
CA CYS A 184 9.17 -11.60 15.42
C CYS A 184 7.94 -10.95 14.72
N GLU A 185 8.14 -10.06 13.74
CA GLU A 185 7.12 -9.29 13.03
C GLU A 185 7.20 -9.48 11.51
N GLY A 186 8.36 -9.42 10.85
CA GLY A 186 8.54 -9.84 9.45
C GLY A 186 8.24 -8.83 8.31
N HIS A 187 7.83 -7.60 8.59
CA HIS A 187 7.58 -6.55 7.57
C HIS A 187 8.77 -6.28 6.66
N GLY A 188 9.98 -6.13 7.20
CA GLY A 188 11.22 -5.92 6.46
C GLY A 188 11.60 -7.12 5.60
N THR A 189 11.34 -8.34 6.07
CA THR A 189 11.46 -9.56 5.25
C THR A 189 10.49 -9.55 4.07
N HIS A 190 9.28 -9.02 4.25
CA HIS A 190 8.28 -8.86 3.19
C HIS A 190 8.70 -7.82 2.15
N VAL A 191 9.15 -6.65 2.60
CA VAL A 191 9.71 -5.57 1.79
C VAL A 191 10.91 -6.05 0.96
N ALA A 192 11.87 -6.71 1.60
CA ALA A 192 13.05 -7.26 0.92
C ALA A 192 12.67 -8.28 -0.15
N GLY A 193 11.62 -9.07 0.08
CA GLY A 193 11.15 -10.04 -0.91
C GLY A 193 10.56 -9.39 -2.16
N ILE A 194 9.81 -8.29 -2.00
CA ILE A 194 9.26 -7.53 -3.13
C ILE A 194 10.39 -6.95 -3.97
N ILE A 195 11.44 -6.44 -3.31
CA ILE A 195 12.60 -5.85 -3.99
C ILE A 195 13.39 -6.93 -4.73
N ALA A 196 13.85 -7.98 -4.03
CA ALA A 196 14.90 -8.84 -4.57
C ALA A 196 14.80 -10.34 -4.20
N ALA A 197 13.65 -10.88 -3.79
CA ALA A 197 13.54 -12.34 -3.59
C ALA A 197 13.98 -13.11 -4.85
N ASP A 198 14.61 -14.27 -4.65
CA ASP A 198 14.95 -15.21 -5.71
C ASP A 198 14.81 -16.66 -5.19
N ASP A 199 13.55 -17.07 -4.98
CA ASP A 199 13.21 -18.43 -4.54
C ASP A 199 12.97 -19.31 -5.77
N HIS A 200 14.00 -20.06 -6.16
CA HIS A 200 13.92 -21.01 -7.26
C HIS A 200 13.01 -22.21 -6.97
N GLU A 201 12.85 -22.62 -5.70
CA GLU A 201 12.02 -23.76 -5.31
C GLU A 201 10.53 -23.44 -5.47
N ARG A 202 10.13 -22.21 -5.14
CA ARG A 202 8.75 -21.73 -5.25
C ARG A 202 8.46 -20.93 -6.53
N HIS A 203 9.46 -20.76 -7.39
CA HIS A 203 9.39 -19.90 -8.57
C HIS A 203 8.89 -18.48 -8.25
N PHE A 204 9.36 -17.94 -7.13
CA PHE A 204 8.99 -16.62 -6.66
C PHE A 204 10.20 -15.68 -6.75
N THR A 205 10.06 -14.59 -7.47
CA THR A 205 11.11 -13.56 -7.59
C THR A 205 10.54 -12.19 -7.26
N GLY A 206 11.35 -11.35 -6.62
CA GLY A 206 11.09 -9.93 -6.50
C GLY A 206 11.19 -9.21 -7.84
N VAL A 207 11.04 -7.89 -7.79
CA VAL A 207 11.13 -7.02 -8.96
C VAL A 207 12.54 -7.01 -9.55
N ALA A 208 13.56 -6.93 -8.69
CA ALA A 208 14.98 -6.86 -9.02
C ALA A 208 15.78 -7.96 -8.29
N PRO A 209 15.62 -9.25 -8.66
CA PRO A 209 16.27 -10.37 -7.95
C PRO A 209 17.80 -10.33 -7.97
N GLY A 210 18.44 -9.70 -8.94
CA GLY A 210 19.89 -9.53 -9.02
C GLY A 210 20.45 -8.38 -8.15
N ALA A 211 19.59 -7.57 -7.53
CA ALA A 211 20.03 -6.46 -6.67
C ALA A 211 20.72 -6.98 -5.40
N THR A 212 21.76 -6.25 -4.96
CA THR A 212 22.41 -6.50 -3.66
C THR A 212 21.69 -5.71 -2.57
N LEU A 213 21.39 -6.37 -1.45
CA LEU A 213 20.65 -5.77 -0.34
C LEU A 213 21.58 -5.30 0.80
N GLY A 214 21.21 -4.16 1.38
CA GLY A 214 21.67 -3.69 2.69
C GLY A 214 20.49 -3.57 3.66
N ILE A 215 20.54 -4.21 4.83
CA ILE A 215 19.43 -4.24 5.78
C ILE A 215 19.79 -3.48 7.06
N TYR A 216 19.04 -2.43 7.36
CA TYR A 216 19.28 -1.57 8.51
C TYR A 216 18.07 -1.63 9.42
N ARG A 217 18.18 -2.44 10.47
CA ARG A 217 17.08 -2.65 11.44
C ARG A 217 17.04 -1.48 12.41
N VAL A 218 15.95 -0.74 12.38
CA VAL A 218 15.70 0.46 13.23
C VAL A 218 14.32 0.41 13.90
N ILE A 219 13.55 -0.63 13.62
CA ILE A 219 12.21 -0.86 14.17
C ILE A 219 12.26 -2.12 15.04
N ASP A 220 11.69 -2.05 16.23
CA ASP A 220 11.65 -3.16 17.17
C ASP A 220 10.49 -4.15 16.89
N CYS A 221 10.44 -5.24 17.66
CA CYS A 221 9.39 -6.26 17.55
C CYS A 221 7.98 -5.75 17.91
N SER A 222 7.87 -4.56 18.51
CA SER A 222 6.61 -3.90 18.83
C SER A 222 6.19 -2.94 17.72
N SER A 223 6.83 -2.99 16.54
CA SER A 223 6.61 -2.08 15.42
C SER A 223 6.83 -0.61 15.76
N SER A 224 7.73 -0.35 16.72
CA SER A 224 8.07 0.99 17.17
C SER A 224 9.45 1.40 16.69
N THR A 225 9.69 2.70 16.52
CA THR A 225 10.97 3.30 16.11
C THR A 225 11.04 4.75 16.57
N THR A 226 12.21 5.37 16.40
CA THR A 226 12.50 6.76 16.72
C THR A 226 13.32 7.42 15.61
N ASP A 227 13.20 8.74 15.47
CA ASP A 227 13.88 9.52 14.43
C ASP A 227 15.40 9.33 14.44
N ASP A 228 16.02 9.26 15.61
CA ASP A 228 17.47 9.10 15.77
C ASP A 228 17.96 7.71 15.31
N LEU A 229 17.21 6.64 15.61
CA LEU A 229 17.49 5.30 15.09
C LEU A 229 17.36 5.24 13.56
N ILE A 230 16.32 5.87 13.00
CA ILE A 230 16.15 5.97 11.54
C ILE A 230 17.33 6.73 10.91
N ILE A 231 17.72 7.87 11.48
CA ILE A 231 18.87 8.66 11.01
C ILE A 231 20.17 7.86 11.08
N LYS A 232 20.36 7.02 12.12
CA LYS A 232 21.51 6.10 12.21
C LYS A 232 21.50 5.03 11.12
N GLY A 233 20.34 4.46 10.82
CA GLY A 233 20.17 3.55 9.69
C GLY A 233 20.53 4.22 8.35
N LEU A 234 20.05 5.45 8.14
CA LEU A 234 20.36 6.26 6.96
C LEU A 234 21.86 6.55 6.86
N GLU A 235 22.51 7.00 7.95
CA GLU A 235 23.95 7.25 8.02
C GLU A 235 24.73 6.00 7.57
N LYS A 236 24.38 4.83 8.10
CA LYS A 236 25.04 3.57 7.75
C LYS A 236 24.79 3.15 6.30
N ALA A 237 23.55 3.27 5.79
CA ALA A 237 23.23 3.01 4.39
C ALA A 237 24.04 3.90 3.43
N THR A 238 24.28 5.14 3.84
CA THR A 238 25.09 6.13 3.11
C THR A 238 26.56 5.68 3.05
N VAL A 239 27.11 5.25 4.18
CA VAL A 239 28.50 4.75 4.30
C VAL A 239 28.71 3.47 3.49
N ASP A 240 27.77 2.53 3.53
CA ASP A 240 27.83 1.28 2.76
C ASP A 240 27.62 1.51 1.24
N GLY A 241 27.25 2.75 0.87
CA GLY A 241 27.19 3.22 -0.50
C GLY A 241 26.02 2.68 -1.29
N MET A 242 24.84 2.60 -0.67
CA MET A 242 23.59 2.20 -1.33
C MET A 242 23.24 3.13 -2.50
N ASP A 243 22.70 2.60 -3.60
CA ASP A 243 22.25 3.39 -4.75
C ASP A 243 20.81 3.89 -4.55
N VAL A 244 19.96 3.00 -4.03
CA VAL A 244 18.56 3.27 -3.68
C VAL A 244 18.38 2.98 -2.19
N ILE A 245 17.71 3.85 -1.45
CA ILE A 245 17.35 3.64 -0.05
C ILE A 245 15.82 3.63 0.05
N ASN A 246 15.27 2.47 0.42
CA ASN A 246 13.86 2.24 0.66
C ASN A 246 13.52 2.49 2.13
N MET A 247 12.51 3.31 2.37
CA MET A 247 11.93 3.55 3.69
C MET A 247 10.43 3.26 3.66
N SER A 248 10.06 2.13 4.24
CA SER A 248 8.67 1.67 4.33
C SER A 248 8.08 2.00 5.70
N LEU A 249 8.29 3.23 6.15
CA LEU A 249 7.90 3.75 7.47
C LEU A 249 7.45 5.21 7.35
N GLY A 250 6.63 5.65 8.31
CA GLY A 250 6.20 7.04 8.44
C GLY A 250 5.00 7.22 9.36
N GLY A 251 4.83 8.42 9.88
CA GLY A 251 3.66 8.88 10.62
C GLY A 251 2.53 9.32 9.70
N ASN A 252 1.32 9.48 10.23
CA ASN A 252 0.16 9.98 9.50
C ASN A 252 -0.12 11.44 9.89
N PHE A 253 -0.74 12.23 9.00
CA PHE A 253 -1.15 13.62 9.26
C PHE A 253 -0.04 14.60 9.69
N GLN A 254 1.22 14.20 9.52
CA GLN A 254 2.42 14.99 9.81
C GLN A 254 2.99 15.59 8.52
N ALA A 255 2.14 16.29 7.76
CA ALA A 255 2.41 16.63 6.37
C ALA A 255 3.38 17.81 6.12
N TRP A 256 4.40 17.98 6.97
CA TRP A 256 5.49 18.94 6.77
C TRP A 256 6.73 18.28 6.19
N GLY A 257 7.40 19.01 5.30
CA GLY A 257 8.61 18.54 4.65
C GLY A 257 9.91 18.80 5.42
N ASP A 258 9.88 19.59 6.49
CA ASP A 258 11.04 20.15 7.19
C ASP A 258 11.20 19.66 8.64
N THR A 259 10.69 18.46 8.95
CA THR A 259 11.02 17.76 10.20
C THR A 259 12.51 17.39 10.23
N PRO A 260 13.11 17.09 11.40
CA PRO A 260 14.51 16.65 11.47
C PRO A 260 14.84 15.50 10.51
N LEU A 261 13.98 14.48 10.45
CA LEU A 261 14.10 13.38 9.49
C LEU A 261 13.94 13.86 8.04
N GLY A 262 12.98 14.73 7.76
CA GLY A 262 12.78 15.31 6.42
C GLY A 262 13.98 16.12 5.92
N ILE A 263 14.63 16.90 6.80
CA ILE A 263 15.84 17.66 6.47
C ILE A 263 16.98 16.70 6.06
N VAL A 264 17.20 15.64 6.83
CA VAL A 264 18.23 14.62 6.52
C VAL A 264 17.96 13.97 5.17
N LEU A 265 16.72 13.55 4.92
CA LEU A 265 16.34 12.90 3.67
C LEU A 265 16.48 13.80 2.44
N ASN A 266 16.07 15.05 2.57
CA ASN A 266 16.24 16.04 1.50
C ASN A 266 17.73 16.30 1.21
N ASP A 267 18.57 16.42 2.24
CA ASP A 267 20.02 16.58 2.09
C ASP A 267 20.68 15.37 1.43
N LEU A 268 20.30 14.14 1.82
CA LEU A 268 20.78 12.91 1.16
C LEU A 268 20.35 12.84 -0.32
N ALA A 269 19.12 13.24 -0.64
CA ALA A 269 18.67 13.31 -2.03
C ALA A 269 19.50 14.32 -2.85
N LEU A 270 19.83 15.49 -2.27
CA LEU A 270 20.70 16.49 -2.88
C LEU A 270 22.15 16.00 -3.05
N LYS A 271 22.61 15.11 -2.15
CA LYS A 271 23.93 14.46 -2.22
C LYS A 271 23.98 13.26 -3.19
N GLY A 272 22.89 12.94 -3.86
CA GLY A 272 22.87 11.94 -4.92
C GLY A 272 22.35 10.56 -4.50
N PHE A 273 21.74 10.42 -3.32
CA PHE A 273 21.07 9.19 -2.90
C PHE A 273 19.63 9.16 -3.39
N VAL A 274 19.19 8.04 -3.98
CA VAL A 274 17.79 7.89 -4.42
C VAL A 274 16.95 7.43 -3.23
N MET A 275 16.15 8.33 -2.68
CA MET A 275 15.27 8.07 -1.53
C MET A 275 13.87 7.68 -2.03
N VAL A 276 13.42 6.47 -1.67
CA VAL A 276 12.07 5.97 -1.97
C VAL A 276 11.34 5.77 -0.65
N VAL A 277 10.23 6.48 -0.48
CA VAL A 277 9.49 6.56 0.78
C VAL A 277 8.04 6.12 0.56
N SER A 278 7.52 5.26 1.42
CA SER A 278 6.10 4.90 1.41
C SER A 278 5.24 6.10 1.79
N GLY A 279 4.18 6.39 1.04
CA GLY A 279 3.16 7.35 1.49
C GLY A 279 2.45 6.89 2.77
N SER A 280 1.68 7.77 3.41
CA SER A 280 0.83 7.37 4.56
C SER A 280 -0.32 6.40 4.16
N ASN A 281 -0.86 5.65 5.14
CA ASN A 281 -2.00 4.72 4.99
C ASN A 281 -3.30 5.23 5.64
N ALA A 282 -3.45 6.54 5.80
CA ALA A 282 -4.61 7.20 6.40
C ALA A 282 -5.64 7.71 5.36
N GLY A 283 -5.68 7.11 4.17
CA GLY A 283 -6.55 7.53 3.07
C GLY A 283 -8.05 7.42 3.31
N ASN A 284 -8.47 6.73 4.38
CA ASN A 284 -9.88 6.69 4.79
C ASN A 284 -10.32 7.95 5.52
N ASN A 285 -9.37 8.68 6.11
CA ASN A 285 -9.60 9.75 7.10
C ASN A 285 -9.62 11.16 6.51
N GLY A 286 -9.83 11.27 5.19
CA GLY A 286 -9.99 12.55 4.50
C GLY A 286 -8.74 13.05 3.77
N LEU A 287 -8.80 14.30 3.30
CA LEU A 287 -7.72 15.01 2.62
C LEU A 287 -6.58 15.36 3.58
N PHE A 288 -5.45 15.90 3.12
CA PHE A 288 -4.31 16.31 3.97
C PHE A 288 -3.85 15.22 4.97
N ALA A 289 -3.89 13.98 4.51
CA ALA A 289 -3.52 12.78 5.26
C ALA A 289 -2.10 12.30 4.93
N ALA A 290 -1.34 13.09 4.18
CA ALA A 290 0.09 12.88 3.99
C ALA A 290 0.83 12.91 5.35
N GLY A 291 1.95 12.22 5.42
CA GLY A 291 2.66 11.98 6.66
C GLY A 291 4.07 12.56 6.69
N ASN A 292 4.86 12.03 7.63
CA ASN A 292 6.30 12.22 7.68
C ASN A 292 7.01 10.86 7.73
N PRO A 293 8.05 10.60 6.92
CA PRO A 293 8.77 11.52 6.06
C PRO A 293 8.25 11.64 4.62
N ASP A 294 7.08 11.11 4.29
CA ASP A 294 6.56 11.11 2.91
C ASP A 294 6.23 12.50 2.36
N SER A 295 6.07 13.51 3.21
CA SER A 295 5.94 14.92 2.80
C SER A 295 7.27 15.62 2.47
N THR A 296 8.41 14.93 2.64
CA THR A 296 9.73 15.51 2.40
C THR A 296 9.92 15.93 0.94
N PRO A 297 10.54 17.10 0.66
CA PRO A 297 10.93 17.49 -0.69
C PRO A 297 11.96 16.52 -1.29
N ASN A 298 12.01 16.43 -2.62
CA ASN A 298 13.03 15.69 -3.38
C ASN A 298 13.13 14.16 -3.16
N VAL A 299 12.37 13.57 -2.24
CA VAL A 299 12.20 12.11 -2.15
C VAL A 299 11.11 11.62 -3.11
N ILE A 300 11.15 10.33 -3.46
CA ILE A 300 10.13 9.67 -4.28
C ILE A 300 9.10 9.05 -3.34
N THR A 301 7.98 9.74 -3.11
CA THR A 301 6.89 9.23 -2.29
C THR A 301 5.96 8.36 -3.13
N VAL A 302 5.66 7.17 -2.63
CA VAL A 302 4.90 6.15 -3.37
C VAL A 302 3.59 5.82 -2.66
N GLY A 303 2.47 6.15 -3.29
CA GLY A 303 1.15 5.64 -2.91
C GLY A 303 0.89 4.26 -3.53
N HIS A 304 -0.17 3.57 -3.11
CA HIS A 304 -0.43 2.21 -3.56
C HIS A 304 -1.71 2.00 -4.34
N VAL A 305 -1.65 1.07 -5.30
CA VAL A 305 -2.80 0.49 -6.00
C VAL A 305 -3.02 -0.96 -5.59
N ASP A 306 -4.27 -1.42 -5.70
CA ASP A 306 -4.63 -2.81 -5.47
C ASP A 306 -4.13 -3.71 -6.62
N ASN A 307 -3.67 -4.92 -6.27
CA ASN A 307 -3.26 -5.91 -7.25
C ASN A 307 -4.46 -6.47 -8.05
N PHE A 308 -4.22 -7.22 -9.14
CA PHE A 308 -5.28 -7.89 -9.90
C PHE A 308 -5.91 -9.07 -9.17
N GLN A 309 -5.10 -9.77 -8.39
CA GLN A 309 -5.48 -11.02 -7.75
C GLN A 309 -4.69 -11.19 -6.47
N PHE A 310 -5.21 -11.95 -5.53
CA PHE A 310 -4.47 -12.36 -4.34
C PHE A 310 -4.70 -13.83 -4.02
N PHE A 311 -3.80 -14.38 -3.20
CA PHE A 311 -3.92 -15.74 -2.69
C PHE A 311 -4.67 -15.77 -1.38
N SER A 312 -5.62 -16.69 -1.29
CA SER A 312 -6.27 -17.02 -0.03
C SER A 312 -6.14 -18.51 0.24
N PHE A 313 -5.82 -18.85 1.49
CA PHE A 313 -6.13 -20.17 1.99
C PHE A 313 -7.65 -20.34 2.08
N VAL A 314 -8.08 -21.60 2.07
CA VAL A 314 -9.51 -21.95 2.12
C VAL A 314 -9.80 -22.95 3.22
N LEU A 315 -10.99 -22.83 3.79
CA LEU A 315 -11.60 -23.87 4.62
C LEU A 315 -12.69 -24.60 3.85
N LYS A 316 -13.01 -25.82 4.30
CA LYS A 316 -14.03 -26.68 3.70
C LYS A 316 -15.01 -27.19 4.76
N PRO A 317 -16.32 -27.00 4.59
CA PRO A 317 -17.33 -27.61 5.45
C PRO A 317 -17.47 -29.11 5.14
N SER A 318 -17.74 -29.93 6.17
CA SER A 318 -17.77 -31.39 6.03
C SER A 318 -18.94 -31.92 5.18
N ASN A 319 -20.03 -31.16 5.08
CA ASN A 319 -21.21 -31.51 4.30
C ASN A 319 -21.16 -31.02 2.84
N ASP A 320 -20.19 -30.18 2.48
CA ASP A 320 -19.98 -29.70 1.11
C ASP A 320 -18.48 -29.54 0.82
N PRO A 321 -17.76 -30.64 0.54
CA PRO A 321 -16.33 -30.60 0.28
C PRO A 321 -15.91 -29.82 -0.98
N LYS A 322 -16.88 -29.45 -1.84
CA LYS A 322 -16.65 -28.64 -3.05
C LYS A 322 -16.69 -27.14 -2.75
N LYS A 323 -17.42 -26.71 -1.72
CA LYS A 323 -17.43 -25.31 -1.26
C LYS A 323 -16.09 -24.99 -0.59
N LEU A 324 -15.29 -24.16 -1.26
CA LEU A 324 -14.06 -23.59 -0.71
C LEU A 324 -14.40 -22.20 -0.19
N ILE A 325 -14.19 -21.97 1.10
CA ILE A 325 -14.44 -20.67 1.74
C ILE A 325 -13.08 -20.01 1.98
N PRO A 326 -12.77 -18.90 1.29
CA PRO A 326 -11.60 -18.08 1.58
C PRO A 326 -11.61 -17.63 3.04
N TYR A 327 -10.47 -17.68 3.71
CA TYR A 327 -10.29 -17.06 5.01
C TYR A 327 -9.03 -16.21 5.07
N ALA A 328 -9.05 -15.21 5.95
CA ALA A 328 -7.86 -14.48 6.35
C ALA A 328 -7.57 -14.75 7.83
N THR A 329 -6.30 -14.81 8.22
CA THR A 329 -5.90 -14.88 9.64
C THR A 329 -5.40 -13.50 10.06
N THR A 330 -4.35 -13.42 10.88
CA THR A 330 -3.62 -12.16 11.11
C THR A 330 -2.97 -11.61 9.84
N ARG A 331 -2.81 -12.46 8.82
CA ARG A 331 -2.36 -12.11 7.47
C ARG A 331 -3.15 -12.94 6.44
N ILE A 332 -3.33 -12.41 5.24
CA ILE A 332 -4.21 -13.02 4.21
C ILE A 332 -3.69 -14.38 3.72
N SER A 333 -2.38 -14.59 3.73
CA SER A 333 -1.75 -15.85 3.32
C SER A 333 -0.93 -16.50 4.43
N LEU A 334 -1.35 -16.34 5.68
CA LEU A 334 -0.90 -17.23 6.76
C LEU A 334 -1.95 -18.32 6.97
N ARG A 335 -1.47 -19.55 6.97
CA ARG A 335 -2.32 -20.72 7.16
C ARG A 335 -2.85 -20.73 8.58
N PHE A 336 -4.12 -21.06 8.74
CA PHE A 336 -4.67 -21.34 10.05
C PHE A 336 -3.98 -22.57 10.67
N PRO A 337 -3.58 -22.55 11.96
CA PRO A 337 -2.73 -23.59 12.55
C PRO A 337 -3.42 -24.95 12.63
N PHE A 338 -4.75 -24.98 12.58
CA PHE A 338 -5.50 -26.22 12.67
C PHE A 338 -5.40 -27.03 11.37
N THR A 339 -5.39 -28.35 11.50
CA THR A 339 -5.43 -29.29 10.38
C THR A 339 -6.56 -30.29 10.57
N GLY A 340 -7.30 -30.63 9.51
CA GLY A 340 -8.40 -31.60 9.62
C GLY A 340 -9.70 -31.04 10.20
N PRO A 341 -10.72 -31.88 10.43
CA PRO A 341 -12.08 -31.46 10.77
C PRO A 341 -12.21 -30.97 12.22
N HIS A 342 -12.72 -29.76 12.40
CA HIS A 342 -12.99 -29.14 13.70
C HIS A 342 -14.48 -28.76 13.81
N PRO A 343 -15.17 -29.09 14.91
CA PRO A 343 -16.55 -28.66 15.13
C PRO A 343 -16.68 -27.14 15.10
N ILE A 344 -17.77 -26.63 14.52
CA ILE A 344 -18.08 -25.20 14.44
C ILE A 344 -19.46 -24.91 15.04
N VAL A 345 -19.61 -23.79 15.73
CA VAL A 345 -20.86 -23.37 16.37
C VAL A 345 -21.11 -21.88 16.17
N ILE A 346 -22.38 -21.48 16.07
CA ILE A 346 -22.78 -20.06 16.11
C ILE A 346 -22.74 -19.64 17.58
N ALA A 347 -21.93 -18.63 17.93
CA ALA A 347 -21.63 -18.33 19.32
C ALA A 347 -22.86 -17.82 20.09
N ASN A 348 -23.66 -16.89 19.53
CA ASN A 348 -24.98 -16.54 20.09
C ASN A 348 -25.90 -15.75 19.13
N THR A 349 -26.89 -16.39 18.49
CA THR A 349 -28.08 -15.68 17.92
C THR A 349 -29.33 -16.56 17.85
N THR A 350 -30.47 -16.03 18.34
CA THR A 350 -31.82 -16.30 17.81
C THR A 350 -32.10 -15.34 16.65
N GLU A 351 -33.02 -15.70 15.75
CA GLU A 351 -33.26 -15.04 14.45
C GLU A 351 -33.55 -13.51 14.47
N ASN A 352 -33.80 -12.89 15.63
CA ASN A 352 -34.46 -11.57 15.73
C ASN A 352 -33.82 -10.53 16.70
N GLU A 353 -32.61 -10.72 17.23
CA GLU A 353 -31.96 -9.71 18.08
C GLU A 353 -30.77 -9.03 17.37
N PRO A 354 -30.49 -7.73 17.65
CA PRO A 354 -29.33 -7.04 17.09
C PRO A 354 -28.03 -7.70 17.59
N GLU A 355 -27.20 -8.16 16.66
CA GLU A 355 -26.06 -9.06 16.90
C GLU A 355 -24.87 -8.35 17.62
N PHE A 356 -24.98 -8.12 18.93
CA PHE A 356 -23.88 -7.83 19.87
C PHE A 356 -23.15 -9.12 20.32
N ASP A 357 -22.98 -10.09 19.41
CA ASP A 357 -22.45 -11.42 19.73
C ASP A 357 -20.99 -11.37 20.24
N GLY A 358 -20.73 -11.97 21.40
CA GLY A 358 -19.42 -12.01 22.06
C GLY A 358 -18.96 -10.72 22.76
N CYS A 359 -19.74 -9.65 22.78
CA CYS A 359 -19.38 -8.45 23.56
C CYS A 359 -19.47 -8.71 25.07
N ASP A 360 -20.44 -9.54 25.48
CA ASP A 360 -20.62 -10.01 26.85
C ASP A 360 -20.21 -11.49 27.00
N PRO A 361 -19.91 -11.95 28.23
CA PRO A 361 -19.64 -13.35 28.51
C PRO A 361 -20.78 -14.29 28.08
N TYR A 362 -20.43 -15.46 27.53
CA TYR A 362 -21.43 -16.43 27.08
C TYR A 362 -22.06 -17.20 28.24
N ASN A 363 -23.38 -17.36 28.18
CA ASN A 363 -24.14 -18.21 29.12
C ASN A 363 -24.21 -19.68 28.71
N LYS A 364 -23.56 -20.06 27.60
CA LYS A 364 -23.49 -21.42 27.04
C LYS A 364 -22.03 -21.80 26.78
N SER A 365 -21.71 -23.07 26.98
CA SER A 365 -20.37 -23.59 26.71
C SER A 365 -20.10 -23.74 25.22
N LEU A 366 -18.91 -23.28 24.80
CA LEU A 366 -18.33 -23.43 23.47
C LEU A 366 -17.22 -24.50 23.43
N ASN A 367 -17.09 -25.32 24.48
CA ASN A 367 -16.03 -26.31 24.69
C ASN A 367 -15.70 -27.12 23.43
N GLY A 368 -14.45 -27.01 22.97
CA GLY A 368 -13.91 -27.83 21.88
C GLY A 368 -14.35 -27.41 20.47
N LYS A 369 -15.00 -26.26 20.31
CA LYS A 369 -15.55 -25.80 19.02
C LYS A 369 -14.93 -24.49 18.55
N ILE A 370 -14.97 -24.28 17.23
CA ILE A 370 -14.72 -22.98 16.62
C ILE A 370 -15.98 -22.12 16.75
N ALA A 371 -15.87 -20.95 17.36
CA ALA A 371 -16.96 -20.01 17.53
C ALA A 371 -17.09 -19.10 16.29
N LEU A 372 -18.20 -19.17 15.57
CA LEU A 372 -18.53 -18.27 14.46
C LEU A 372 -19.22 -17.01 15.03
N ILE A 373 -18.52 -15.87 14.96
CA ILE A 373 -18.88 -14.61 15.63
C ILE A 373 -18.93 -13.46 14.61
N ARG A 374 -19.92 -12.57 14.69
CA ARG A 374 -19.94 -11.34 13.88
C ARG A 374 -18.86 -10.38 14.37
N ARG A 375 -18.07 -9.81 13.45
CA ARG A 375 -17.03 -8.83 13.78
C ARG A 375 -17.59 -7.63 14.53
N GLY A 376 -18.74 -7.09 14.09
CA GLY A 376 -19.58 -6.16 14.86
C GLY A 376 -18.87 -4.87 15.34
N ASP A 377 -19.48 -4.22 16.33
CA ASP A 377 -19.15 -2.84 16.75
C ASP A 377 -18.38 -2.76 18.09
N CYS A 378 -18.14 -3.88 18.77
CA CYS A 378 -17.31 -3.94 19.98
C CYS A 378 -15.95 -4.59 19.67
N ASP A 379 -14.93 -4.26 20.48
CA ASP A 379 -13.55 -4.71 20.25
C ASP A 379 -13.46 -6.24 20.10
N VAL A 380 -12.80 -6.68 19.04
CA VAL A 380 -12.56 -8.09 18.73
C VAL A 380 -11.80 -8.81 19.84
N ARG A 381 -11.02 -8.09 20.65
CA ARG A 381 -10.34 -8.63 21.83
C ARG A 381 -11.33 -9.19 22.85
N PHE A 382 -12.34 -8.42 23.24
CA PHE A 382 -13.37 -8.89 24.19
C PHE A 382 -14.12 -10.11 23.66
N LYS A 383 -14.42 -10.14 22.35
CA LYS A 383 -15.07 -11.29 21.70
C LYS A 383 -14.24 -12.56 21.80
N ILE A 384 -12.94 -12.45 21.60
CA ILE A 384 -12.03 -13.59 21.69
C ILE A 384 -11.89 -14.05 23.14
N GLU A 385 -11.68 -13.13 24.08
CA GLU A 385 -11.59 -13.44 25.51
C GLU A 385 -12.85 -14.15 26.01
N ASN A 386 -14.03 -13.57 25.76
CA ASN A 386 -15.30 -14.17 26.15
C ASN A 386 -15.51 -15.57 25.52
N ALA A 387 -15.12 -15.74 24.25
CA ALA A 387 -15.27 -17.04 23.57
C ALA A 387 -14.29 -18.09 24.10
N ALA A 388 -13.05 -17.68 24.39
CA ALA A 388 -12.03 -18.53 25.00
C ALA A 388 -12.45 -18.95 26.41
N ASP A 389 -12.96 -18.03 27.22
CA ASP A 389 -13.47 -18.30 28.57
C ASP A 389 -14.68 -19.25 28.55
N ALA A 390 -15.51 -19.18 27.51
CA ALA A 390 -16.58 -20.13 27.27
C ALA A 390 -16.11 -21.49 26.72
N GLY A 391 -14.81 -21.65 26.44
CA GLY A 391 -14.15 -22.89 26.05
C GLY A 391 -13.98 -23.11 24.55
N ALA A 392 -14.16 -22.07 23.72
CA ALA A 392 -13.87 -22.18 22.29
C ALA A 392 -12.39 -22.55 22.07
N THR A 393 -12.10 -23.28 20.98
CA THR A 393 -10.72 -23.59 20.58
C THR A 393 -10.17 -22.60 19.57
N ALA A 394 -11.07 -21.89 18.87
CA ALA A 394 -10.75 -20.84 17.92
C ALA A 394 -11.95 -19.91 17.72
N VAL A 395 -11.70 -18.72 17.18
CA VAL A 395 -12.73 -17.79 16.73
C VAL A 395 -12.69 -17.63 15.21
N MET A 396 -13.87 -17.69 14.58
CA MET A 396 -14.09 -17.37 13.17
C MET A 396 -14.98 -16.14 13.08
N PHE A 397 -14.38 -14.99 12.72
CA PHE A 397 -15.12 -13.76 12.48
C PHE A 397 -15.76 -13.74 11.10
N TYR A 398 -16.84 -13.00 10.96
CA TYR A 398 -17.35 -12.58 9.67
C TYR A 398 -17.66 -11.09 9.62
N ASN A 399 -17.44 -10.49 8.45
CA ASN A 399 -17.63 -9.06 8.23
C ASN A 399 -19.12 -8.67 8.32
N THR A 400 -19.36 -7.37 8.52
CA THR A 400 -20.71 -6.79 8.56
C THR A 400 -21.30 -6.55 7.16
N ASP A 401 -20.43 -6.53 6.14
CA ASP A 401 -20.73 -6.39 4.72
C ASP A 401 -20.18 -7.58 3.90
N ASP A 402 -20.50 -7.60 2.61
CA ASP A 402 -20.08 -8.67 1.69
C ASP A 402 -18.62 -8.49 1.20
N SER A 403 -17.81 -7.71 1.92
CA SER A 403 -16.40 -7.53 1.57
C SER A 403 -15.59 -8.82 1.78
N LEU A 404 -14.44 -8.88 1.12
CA LEU A 404 -13.46 -9.94 1.33
C LEU A 404 -13.03 -10.02 2.80
N PRO A 405 -12.66 -11.21 3.30
CA PRO A 405 -12.23 -11.38 4.68
C PRO A 405 -11.08 -10.43 5.04
N GLY A 406 -11.27 -9.60 6.07
CA GLY A 406 -10.23 -8.70 6.57
C GLY A 406 -9.33 -9.40 7.59
N THR A 407 -8.06 -8.99 7.73
CA THR A 407 -7.17 -9.60 8.74
C THR A 407 -7.68 -9.40 10.17
N VAL A 408 -7.38 -10.37 11.03
CA VAL A 408 -7.61 -10.27 12.48
C VAL A 408 -6.40 -9.57 13.13
N PRO A 409 -6.56 -8.68 14.13
CA PRO A 409 -5.43 -8.01 14.77
C PRO A 409 -4.38 -8.97 15.34
N LEU A 410 -3.09 -8.59 15.24
CA LEU A 410 -1.93 -9.37 15.69
C LEU A 410 -1.82 -9.53 17.21
N SER A 411 -2.41 -8.60 17.98
CA SER A 411 -2.22 -8.49 19.43
C SER A 411 -2.83 -9.64 20.24
N ILE A 412 -3.36 -10.69 19.59
CA ILE A 412 -4.16 -11.72 20.22
C ILE A 412 -3.56 -13.10 19.92
N HIS A 413 -2.92 -13.71 20.93
CA HIS A 413 -2.31 -15.05 20.87
C HIS A 413 -3.35 -16.18 20.96
N PHE A 414 -4.48 -16.04 20.26
CA PHE A 414 -5.55 -17.03 20.23
C PHE A 414 -5.94 -17.36 18.78
N PRO A 415 -6.07 -18.64 18.39
CA PRO A 415 -6.36 -19.01 17.00
C PRO A 415 -7.62 -18.33 16.46
N SER A 416 -7.42 -17.36 15.56
CA SER A 416 -8.51 -16.56 15.01
C SER A 416 -8.39 -16.42 13.49
N LEU A 417 -9.53 -16.45 12.81
CA LEU A 417 -9.62 -16.21 11.36
C LEU A 417 -10.88 -15.40 11.03
N SER A 418 -10.98 -14.89 9.81
CA SER A 418 -12.16 -14.21 9.30
C SER A 418 -12.60 -14.79 7.96
N ILE A 419 -13.89 -14.67 7.65
CA ILE A 419 -14.52 -15.04 6.37
C ILE A 419 -15.47 -13.93 5.90
N SER A 420 -15.94 -14.02 4.65
CA SER A 420 -16.94 -13.10 4.11
C SER A 420 -18.29 -13.29 4.80
N LYS A 421 -19.13 -12.24 4.82
CA LYS A 421 -20.51 -12.36 5.32
C LYS A 421 -21.33 -13.40 4.54
N VAL A 422 -21.19 -13.43 3.22
CA VAL A 422 -21.88 -14.39 2.35
C VAL A 422 -21.54 -15.83 2.73
N ASP A 423 -20.25 -16.13 2.98
CA ASP A 423 -19.83 -17.46 3.38
C ASP A 423 -20.22 -17.78 4.82
N ALA A 424 -20.26 -16.79 5.71
CA ALA A 424 -20.74 -16.96 7.07
C ALA A 424 -22.23 -17.28 7.12
N GLU A 425 -23.06 -16.60 6.32
CA GLU A 425 -24.50 -16.90 6.21
C GLU A 425 -24.73 -18.29 5.62
N TYR A 426 -23.91 -18.70 4.66
CA TYR A 426 -23.89 -20.09 4.19
C TYR A 426 -23.58 -21.06 5.35
N LEU A 427 -22.52 -20.82 6.14
CA LEU A 427 -22.15 -21.67 7.26
C LEU A 427 -23.23 -21.68 8.35
N LYS A 428 -23.82 -20.53 8.71
CA LYS A 428 -24.94 -20.43 9.66
C LYS A 428 -26.10 -21.34 9.23
N LYS A 429 -26.47 -21.31 7.94
CA LYS A 429 -27.49 -22.20 7.37
C LYS A 429 -27.11 -23.68 7.45
N GLN A 430 -25.84 -24.03 7.24
CA GLN A 430 -25.38 -25.42 7.37
C GLN A 430 -25.36 -25.90 8.82
N ILE A 431 -24.88 -25.08 9.76
CA ILE A 431 -24.83 -25.40 11.20
C ILE A 431 -26.24 -25.63 11.74
N ARG A 432 -27.22 -24.80 11.35
CA ARG A 432 -28.63 -24.98 11.75
C ARG A 432 -29.25 -26.27 11.23
N LYS A 433 -28.80 -26.77 10.07
CA LYS A 433 -29.24 -28.06 9.51
C LYS A 433 -28.55 -29.26 10.17
N ASN A 434 -27.30 -29.11 10.56
CA ASN A 434 -26.48 -30.14 11.17
C ASN A 434 -25.60 -29.54 12.26
N SER A 435 -25.99 -29.72 13.52
CA SER A 435 -25.25 -29.23 14.69
C SER A 435 -23.89 -29.90 14.89
N SER A 436 -23.62 -30.99 14.17
CA SER A 436 -22.33 -31.70 14.14
C SER A 436 -21.46 -31.30 12.93
N LEU A 437 -21.76 -30.17 12.27
CA LEU A 437 -20.93 -29.66 11.19
C LEU A 437 -19.49 -29.44 11.66
N THR A 438 -18.53 -29.84 10.82
CA THR A 438 -17.11 -29.55 11.03
C THR A 438 -16.55 -28.79 9.83
N VAL A 439 -15.48 -28.03 10.07
CA VAL A 439 -14.70 -27.35 9.03
C VAL A 439 -13.28 -27.86 9.04
N SER A 440 -12.65 -27.95 7.86
CA SER A 440 -11.26 -28.39 7.72
C SER A 440 -10.42 -27.38 6.93
N PHE A 441 -9.13 -27.33 7.25
CA PHE A 441 -8.16 -26.35 6.71
C PHE A 441 -7.07 -27.08 5.88
N PRO A 442 -7.38 -27.45 4.63
CA PRO A 442 -6.41 -28.11 3.75
C PRO A 442 -5.24 -27.19 3.37
N GLU A 443 -4.13 -27.79 2.94
CA GLU A 443 -3.02 -27.10 2.24
C GLU A 443 -3.44 -26.75 0.81
N LYS A 444 -4.50 -25.95 0.69
CA LYS A 444 -5.02 -25.48 -0.59
C LYS A 444 -5.10 -23.96 -0.57
N VAL A 445 -4.51 -23.37 -1.59
CA VAL A 445 -4.59 -21.94 -1.88
C VAL A 445 -5.42 -21.77 -3.15
N ILE A 446 -6.26 -20.73 -3.17
CA ILE A 446 -6.98 -20.30 -4.38
C ILE A 446 -6.56 -18.89 -4.77
N VAL A 447 -6.71 -18.57 -6.05
CA VAL A 447 -6.53 -17.22 -6.60
C VAL A 447 -7.88 -16.52 -6.61
N ILE A 448 -7.95 -15.32 -6.04
CA ILE A 448 -9.16 -14.50 -6.00
C ILE A 448 -8.92 -13.23 -6.82
N PRO A 449 -9.72 -12.96 -7.87
CA PRO A 449 -9.64 -11.71 -8.61
C PRO A 449 -10.17 -10.54 -7.78
N LEU A 450 -9.59 -9.37 -7.99
CA LEU A 450 -9.95 -8.12 -7.33
C LEU A 450 -10.67 -7.21 -8.32
N GLU A 451 -11.82 -6.67 -7.91
CA GLU A 451 -12.61 -5.76 -8.75
C GLU A 451 -11.96 -4.37 -8.87
N ASP A 452 -11.16 -3.96 -7.88
CA ASP A 452 -10.46 -2.67 -7.83
C ASP A 452 -9.01 -2.71 -8.32
N ALA A 453 -8.68 -3.72 -9.12
CA ALA A 453 -7.34 -3.91 -9.63
C ALA A 453 -6.77 -2.69 -10.35
N GLY A 454 -5.53 -2.32 -10.01
CA GLY A 454 -4.83 -1.19 -10.60
C GLY A 454 -5.36 0.19 -10.18
N LYS A 455 -6.37 0.25 -9.31
CA LYS A 455 -6.94 1.50 -8.77
C LYS A 455 -6.23 1.88 -7.46
N PRO A 456 -6.09 3.19 -7.15
CA PRO A 456 -5.61 3.64 -5.85
C PRO A 456 -6.43 3.01 -4.73
N SER A 457 -5.75 2.32 -3.82
CA SER A 457 -6.44 1.68 -2.70
C SER A 457 -7.03 2.74 -1.76
N ARG A 458 -8.14 2.39 -1.12
CA ARG A 458 -8.87 3.31 -0.23
C ARG A 458 -7.96 3.86 0.89
N SER A 459 -7.12 3.00 1.46
CA SER A 459 -6.17 3.32 2.54
C SER A 459 -4.97 4.16 2.11
N SER A 460 -4.56 4.19 0.84
CA SER A 460 -3.44 5.04 0.42
C SER A 460 -3.75 6.51 0.71
N SER A 461 -2.90 7.24 1.42
CA SER A 461 -3.23 8.60 1.86
C SER A 461 -3.50 9.59 0.73
N TRP A 462 -4.34 10.58 1.05
CA TRP A 462 -4.58 11.75 0.23
C TRP A 462 -3.62 12.87 0.62
N GLY A 463 -3.02 13.52 -0.36
CA GLY A 463 -2.40 14.81 -0.17
C GLY A 463 -3.43 15.96 -0.16
N PRO A 464 -3.01 17.19 -0.53
CA PRO A 464 -1.61 17.60 -0.65
C PRO A 464 -0.92 17.62 0.73
N THR A 465 0.36 18.00 0.75
CA THR A 465 1.04 18.34 2.01
C THR A 465 0.48 19.62 2.62
N PHE A 466 0.85 19.95 3.86
CA PHE A 466 0.43 21.22 4.46
C PHE A 466 1.04 22.44 3.75
N ASP A 467 2.17 22.25 3.07
CA ASP A 467 2.81 23.26 2.20
C ASP A 467 2.24 23.27 0.77
N MET A 468 1.08 22.63 0.54
CA MET A 468 0.40 22.53 -0.77
C MET A 468 1.20 21.81 -1.86
N ASP A 469 2.17 20.97 -1.47
CA ASP A 469 2.91 20.15 -2.42
C ASP A 469 2.11 18.90 -2.82
N ILE A 470 2.28 18.45 -4.06
CA ILE A 470 1.63 17.22 -4.55
C ILE A 470 2.39 16.01 -4.03
N LYS A 471 1.70 15.23 -3.19
CA LYS A 471 2.09 13.91 -2.69
C LYS A 471 0.88 12.96 -2.74
N PRO A 472 1.08 11.64 -2.99
CA PRO A 472 2.34 11.00 -3.38
C PRO A 472 2.85 11.49 -4.75
N GLU A 473 4.12 11.21 -5.10
CA GLU A 473 4.63 11.52 -6.44
C GLU A 473 4.04 10.58 -7.50
N VAL A 474 4.00 9.29 -7.19
CA VAL A 474 3.57 8.22 -8.09
C VAL A 474 2.85 7.12 -7.30
N MET A 475 2.15 6.26 -8.01
CA MET A 475 1.53 5.05 -7.49
C MET A 475 2.28 3.80 -7.95
N ALA A 476 2.34 2.78 -7.11
CA ALA A 476 2.84 1.46 -7.48
C ALA A 476 1.99 0.34 -6.85
N PRO A 477 2.07 -0.91 -7.35
CA PRO A 477 1.39 -2.04 -6.72
C PRO A 477 1.79 -2.21 -5.25
N GLY A 478 0.81 -2.13 -4.35
CA GLY A 478 1.04 -2.29 -2.90
C GLY A 478 -0.16 -2.87 -2.15
N GLY A 479 -1.33 -2.99 -2.77
CA GLY A 479 -2.48 -3.66 -2.18
C GLY A 479 -2.46 -5.17 -2.42
N ARG A 480 -2.55 -5.96 -1.35
CA ARG A 480 -2.62 -7.42 -1.34
C ARG A 480 -1.45 -8.09 -2.08
N ILE A 481 -0.24 -7.68 -1.73
CA ILE A 481 1.02 -8.18 -2.29
C ILE A 481 1.51 -9.38 -1.48
N PHE A 482 1.72 -10.50 -2.15
CA PHE A 482 2.37 -11.67 -1.57
C PHE A 482 3.89 -11.54 -1.69
N SER A 483 4.59 -11.81 -0.60
CA SER A 483 6.04 -11.78 -0.55
C SER A 483 6.53 -12.71 0.55
N THR A 484 7.85 -12.79 0.67
CA THR A 484 8.54 -13.52 1.73
C THR A 484 8.15 -13.00 3.12
N TYR A 485 8.33 -13.84 4.11
CA TYR A 485 8.08 -13.55 5.52
C TYR A 485 9.02 -14.44 6.35
N PRO A 486 9.26 -14.15 7.64
CA PRO A 486 10.15 -14.99 8.44
C PRO A 486 9.71 -16.46 8.43
N ARG A 487 10.68 -17.38 8.38
CA ARG A 487 10.42 -18.81 8.23
C ARG A 487 9.58 -19.37 9.37
N ASN A 488 9.86 -18.94 10.60
CA ASN A 488 9.11 -19.30 11.81
C ASN A 488 7.68 -18.75 11.81
N LEU A 489 7.41 -17.69 11.04
CA LEU A 489 6.09 -17.10 10.86
C LEU A 489 5.39 -17.58 9.59
N GLY A 490 5.85 -18.66 8.95
CA GLY A 490 5.17 -19.26 7.78
C GLY A 490 5.79 -18.94 6.42
N SER A 491 6.97 -18.32 6.38
CA SER A 491 7.81 -18.07 5.18
C SER A 491 7.24 -17.11 4.12
N TYR A 492 5.91 -17.00 3.98
CA TYR A 492 5.27 -16.12 3.00
C TYR A 492 3.99 -15.52 3.55
N ALA A 493 3.74 -14.25 3.23
CA ALA A 493 2.56 -13.51 3.66
C ALA A 493 2.03 -12.60 2.55
N THR A 494 0.74 -12.26 2.61
CA THR A 494 0.09 -11.29 1.72
C THR A 494 -0.28 -10.10 2.58
N ILE A 495 0.35 -8.96 2.29
CA ILE A 495 0.25 -7.71 3.05
C ILE A 495 -0.18 -6.59 2.09
N SER A 496 -0.89 -5.60 2.61
CA SER A 496 -1.28 -4.41 1.85
C SER A 496 -0.68 -3.17 2.51
N GLY A 497 -0.21 -2.22 1.71
CA GLY A 497 0.21 -0.92 2.19
C GLY A 497 1.09 -0.19 1.18
N THR A 498 1.28 1.10 1.44
CA THR A 498 2.27 1.94 0.74
C THR A 498 3.70 1.42 0.93
N SER A 499 4.00 0.73 2.04
CA SER A 499 5.26 0.01 2.27
C SER A 499 5.62 -0.96 1.13
N MET A 500 4.65 -1.73 0.67
CA MET A 500 4.83 -2.69 -0.42
C MET A 500 5.01 -1.97 -1.76
N ALA A 501 4.33 -0.83 -1.95
CA ALA A 501 4.47 -0.01 -3.15
C ALA A 501 5.84 0.68 -3.24
N ALA A 502 6.37 1.19 -2.12
CA ALA A 502 7.73 1.72 -2.04
C ALA A 502 8.77 0.65 -2.37
N ALA A 503 8.61 -0.57 -1.84
CA ALA A 503 9.46 -1.71 -2.16
C ALA A 503 9.42 -2.04 -3.66
N TYR A 504 8.22 -2.08 -4.25
CA TYR A 504 8.02 -2.29 -5.68
C TYR A 504 8.73 -1.22 -6.52
N ALA A 505 8.56 0.05 -6.15
CA ALA A 505 9.20 1.18 -6.83
C ALA A 505 10.73 1.13 -6.71
N SER A 506 11.26 0.73 -5.55
CA SER A 506 12.70 0.57 -5.31
C SER A 506 13.31 -0.49 -6.24
N GLY A 507 12.69 -1.67 -6.35
CA GLY A 507 13.11 -2.68 -7.31
C GLY A 507 12.96 -2.20 -8.76
N SER A 508 11.89 -1.48 -9.08
CA SER A 508 11.64 -0.90 -10.41
C SER A 508 12.73 0.11 -10.79
N ILE A 509 13.19 0.93 -9.84
CA ILE A 509 14.29 1.88 -10.01
C ILE A 509 15.62 1.16 -10.17
N ALA A 510 15.85 0.03 -9.49
CA ALA A 510 17.05 -0.78 -9.72
C ALA A 510 17.12 -1.29 -11.16
N LEU A 511 15.99 -1.71 -11.74
CA LEU A 511 15.92 -2.08 -13.17
C LEU A 511 16.16 -0.87 -14.09
N TYR A 512 15.62 0.30 -13.76
CA TYR A 512 15.91 1.56 -14.47
C TYR A 512 17.42 1.87 -14.46
N MET A 513 18.06 1.77 -13.30
CA MET A 513 19.49 2.00 -13.15
C MET A 513 20.28 1.01 -14.01
N GLN A 514 19.98 -0.29 -13.94
CA GLN A 514 20.63 -1.29 -14.78
C GLN A 514 20.47 -0.99 -16.27
N ALA A 515 19.25 -0.67 -16.72
CA ALA A 515 18.95 -0.41 -18.12
C ALA A 515 19.63 0.85 -18.69
N THR A 516 19.85 1.86 -17.84
CA THR A 516 20.45 3.14 -18.26
C THR A 516 21.94 3.23 -18.00
N GLY A 517 22.50 2.32 -17.19
CA GLY A 517 23.88 2.40 -16.69
C GLY A 517 24.11 3.50 -15.65
N LEU A 518 23.07 4.24 -15.25
CA LEU A 518 23.17 5.29 -14.24
C LEU A 518 23.30 4.66 -12.84
N ARG A 519 24.20 5.21 -12.03
CA ARG A 519 24.49 4.77 -10.64
C ARG A 519 24.76 5.99 -9.76
N ARG A 520 24.91 5.78 -8.46
CA ARG A 520 25.39 6.84 -7.54
C ARG A 520 26.62 7.55 -8.12
N GLY A 521 26.61 8.88 -8.10
CA GLY A 521 27.64 9.74 -8.71
C GLY A 521 27.41 10.13 -10.17
N THR A 522 26.52 9.42 -10.90
CA THR A 522 26.10 9.79 -12.26
C THR A 522 24.59 10.04 -12.38
N ILE A 523 23.80 9.41 -11.51
CA ILE A 523 22.37 9.64 -11.40
C ILE A 523 22.10 10.93 -10.61
N ASP A 524 21.09 11.67 -11.04
CA ASP A 524 20.55 12.83 -10.32
C ASP A 524 19.18 12.42 -9.77
N PRO A 525 19.05 12.21 -8.44
CA PRO A 525 17.81 11.74 -7.83
C PRO A 525 16.62 12.67 -8.08
N ILE A 526 16.85 13.98 -8.14
CA ILE A 526 15.80 14.97 -8.39
C ILE A 526 15.29 14.82 -9.82
N LYS A 527 16.18 14.69 -10.80
CA LYS A 527 15.78 14.42 -12.20
C LYS A 527 15.08 13.08 -12.34
N LEU A 528 15.50 12.05 -11.60
CA LEU A 528 14.81 10.75 -11.59
C LEU A 528 13.38 10.90 -11.05
N ARG A 529 13.21 11.53 -9.88
CA ARG A 529 11.87 11.79 -9.31
C ARG A 529 10.98 12.57 -10.28
N GLU A 530 11.51 13.65 -10.86
CA GLU A 530 10.81 14.45 -11.86
C GLU A 530 10.38 13.59 -13.05
N LEU A 531 11.30 12.79 -13.60
CA LEU A 531 11.06 11.87 -14.71
C LEU A 531 9.94 10.89 -14.39
N LEU A 532 10.03 10.18 -13.26
CA LEU A 532 9.02 9.21 -12.83
C LEU A 532 7.64 9.86 -12.68
N THR A 533 7.58 11.11 -12.19
CA THR A 533 6.33 11.85 -12.01
C THR A 533 5.64 12.12 -13.34
N TYR A 534 6.35 12.69 -14.33
CA TYR A 534 5.70 13.05 -15.60
C TYR A 534 5.63 11.92 -16.63
N THR A 535 6.31 10.78 -16.41
CA THR A 535 6.12 9.58 -17.23
C THR A 535 5.08 8.62 -16.66
N ALA A 536 4.64 8.82 -15.41
CA ALA A 536 3.58 8.02 -14.82
C ALA A 536 2.26 8.14 -15.60
N ASN A 537 1.47 7.08 -15.53
CA ASN A 537 0.21 6.95 -16.25
C ASN A 537 -0.97 7.32 -15.33
N PRO A 538 -1.74 8.39 -15.63
CA PRO A 538 -2.93 8.74 -14.85
C PRO A 538 -3.92 7.57 -14.78
N ILE A 539 -4.40 7.30 -13.58
CA ILE A 539 -5.33 6.21 -13.26
C ILE A 539 -6.77 6.75 -13.31
N TYR A 540 -7.66 5.96 -13.89
CA TYR A 540 -9.08 6.26 -14.08
C TYR A 540 -9.93 5.40 -13.13
N PRO A 541 -11.13 5.89 -12.73
CA PRO A 541 -12.08 5.08 -11.96
C PRO A 541 -12.66 3.94 -12.83
N ASP A 542 -13.46 3.06 -12.21
CA ASP A 542 -14.04 1.90 -12.91
C ASP A 542 -14.79 2.31 -14.19
N SER A 543 -14.70 1.48 -15.23
CA SER A 543 -15.51 1.57 -16.44
C SER A 543 -17.03 1.63 -16.21
N LYS A 544 -17.52 1.11 -15.08
CA LYS A 544 -18.93 1.18 -14.66
C LYS A 544 -19.32 2.51 -13.99
N ASP A 545 -18.35 3.35 -13.64
CA ASP A 545 -18.56 4.68 -13.08
C ASP A 545 -18.88 5.68 -14.22
N GLU A 546 -19.86 6.57 -14.01
CA GLU A 546 -20.15 7.67 -14.93
C GLU A 546 -18.95 8.64 -15.13
N ASN A 547 -17.92 8.51 -14.30
CA ASN A 547 -16.63 9.20 -14.37
C ASN A 547 -15.53 8.43 -15.11
N ALA A 548 -15.78 7.24 -15.67
CA ALA A 548 -14.77 6.35 -16.28
C ALA A 548 -13.78 6.99 -17.28
N LYS A 549 -14.10 8.17 -17.84
CA LYS A 549 -13.25 8.92 -18.78
C LYS A 549 -12.44 10.06 -18.15
N ILE A 550 -12.55 10.28 -16.84
CA ILE A 550 -11.91 11.36 -16.10
C ILE A 550 -10.99 10.71 -15.06
N PRO A 551 -9.70 11.04 -14.99
CA PRO A 551 -8.81 10.47 -13.99
C PRO A 551 -9.25 10.82 -12.57
N ILE A 552 -8.84 9.95 -11.63
CA ILE A 552 -8.92 10.23 -10.20
C ILE A 552 -8.13 11.52 -9.89
N SER A 553 -8.51 12.23 -8.83
CA SER A 553 -7.85 13.47 -8.43
C SER A 553 -6.36 13.27 -8.11
N VAL A 554 -5.55 14.30 -8.40
CA VAL A 554 -4.07 14.25 -8.34
C VAL A 554 -3.55 14.16 -6.91
N ASP A 555 -4.24 14.74 -5.94
CA ASP A 555 -3.96 14.57 -4.52
C ASP A 555 -4.07 13.12 -4.03
N LYS A 556 -4.75 12.23 -4.76
CA LYS A 556 -4.72 10.79 -4.47
C LYS A 556 -3.55 10.07 -5.12
N GLN A 557 -3.21 10.42 -6.37
CA GLN A 557 -2.38 9.57 -7.23
C GLN A 557 -1.09 10.21 -7.76
N GLY A 558 -0.87 11.50 -7.51
CA GLY A 558 0.24 12.24 -8.08
C GLY A 558 0.27 12.18 -9.61
N GLY A 559 1.42 11.78 -10.16
CA GLY A 559 1.60 11.51 -11.59
C GLY A 559 0.79 10.30 -12.11
N GLY A 560 0.31 9.44 -11.23
CA GLY A 560 -0.37 8.18 -11.55
C GLY A 560 0.53 6.96 -11.37
N LEU A 561 0.20 5.87 -12.03
CA LEU A 561 0.92 4.60 -11.94
C LEU A 561 2.33 4.71 -12.56
N ILE A 562 3.35 4.27 -11.81
CA ILE A 562 4.75 4.30 -12.24
C ILE A 562 4.98 3.56 -13.57
N ASP A 563 5.73 4.18 -14.48
CA ASP A 563 6.10 3.62 -15.78
C ASP A 563 7.61 3.72 -16.02
N ILE A 564 8.33 2.69 -15.59
CA ILE A 564 9.78 2.59 -15.79
C ILE A 564 10.14 2.43 -17.27
N VAL A 565 9.33 1.73 -18.05
CA VAL A 565 9.60 1.52 -19.48
C VAL A 565 9.51 2.84 -20.22
N GLY A 566 8.49 3.64 -19.91
CA GLY A 566 8.35 5.02 -20.36
C GLY A 566 9.51 5.90 -19.90
N ALA A 567 9.95 5.78 -18.65
CA ALA A 567 11.08 6.55 -18.12
C ALA A 567 12.41 6.24 -18.86
N ILE A 568 12.70 4.97 -19.17
CA ILE A 568 13.90 4.57 -19.92
C ILE A 568 13.89 5.15 -21.34
N LYS A 569 12.71 5.14 -21.99
CA LYS A 569 12.53 5.63 -23.36
C LYS A 569 12.52 7.15 -23.46
N ALA A 570 12.16 7.86 -22.40
CA ALA A 570 12.01 9.31 -22.42
C ALA A 570 13.26 10.03 -22.98
N LYS A 571 13.02 10.96 -23.91
CA LYS A 571 14.04 11.83 -24.52
C LYS A 571 13.70 13.32 -24.37
N ALA A 572 12.89 13.65 -23.37
CA ALA A 572 12.57 15.00 -22.96
C ALA A 572 12.89 15.17 -21.47
N LEU A 573 13.56 16.28 -21.13
CA LEU A 573 13.67 16.73 -19.74
C LEU A 573 12.70 17.90 -19.56
N ILE A 574 11.73 17.74 -18.66
CA ILE A 574 10.64 18.70 -18.46
C ILE A 574 10.72 19.27 -17.04
N LYS A 575 10.65 20.60 -16.92
CA LYS A 575 10.66 21.30 -15.61
C LYS A 575 9.64 22.45 -15.56
N PRO A 576 8.91 22.64 -14.45
CA PRO A 576 8.84 21.71 -13.30
C PRO A 576 8.11 20.40 -13.68
N SER A 577 8.26 19.34 -12.88
CA SER A 577 7.51 18.08 -13.09
C SER A 577 6.06 18.15 -12.62
N LYS A 578 5.74 19.10 -11.75
CA LYS A 578 4.40 19.38 -11.20
C LYS A 578 4.11 20.87 -11.21
N LEU A 579 2.84 21.23 -11.28
CA LEU A 579 2.37 22.62 -11.40
C LEU A 579 1.48 22.97 -10.19
N LEU A 580 2.06 23.64 -9.20
CA LEU A 580 1.36 24.03 -7.97
C LEU A 580 0.63 25.36 -8.19
N LEU A 581 -0.70 25.34 -8.08
CA LEU A 581 -1.56 26.51 -8.30
C LEU A 581 -1.91 27.23 -6.99
N ASN A 582 -1.54 26.67 -5.84
CA ASN A 582 -1.84 27.15 -4.49
C ASN A 582 -3.35 27.24 -4.22
N ASP A 583 -3.71 27.94 -3.14
CA ASP A 583 -5.08 28.24 -2.77
C ASP A 583 -5.64 29.45 -3.55
N SER A 584 -6.85 29.89 -3.21
CA SER A 584 -7.51 30.99 -3.92
C SER A 584 -6.95 32.36 -3.56
N ALA A 585 -6.42 32.53 -2.35
CA ALA A 585 -5.79 33.78 -1.91
C ALA A 585 -4.42 34.01 -2.57
N HIS A 586 -3.66 32.94 -2.79
CA HIS A 586 -2.30 32.97 -3.36
C HIS A 586 -2.22 32.28 -4.73
N PHE A 587 -3.31 32.36 -5.51
CA PHE A 587 -3.47 31.61 -6.75
C PHE A 587 -2.35 31.88 -7.77
N ASN A 588 -1.59 30.85 -8.11
CA ASN A 588 -0.50 30.91 -9.08
C ASN A 588 -0.95 30.45 -10.47
N GLY A 589 -1.78 31.27 -11.11
CA GLY A 589 -2.45 30.93 -12.36
C GLY A 589 -1.58 30.92 -13.62
N THR A 590 -0.34 31.40 -13.59
CA THR A 590 0.54 31.39 -14.77
C THR A 590 1.82 30.62 -14.50
N GLN A 591 1.96 29.47 -15.14
CA GLN A 591 3.11 28.57 -14.98
C GLN A 591 3.96 28.55 -16.26
N THR A 592 5.27 28.28 -16.13
CA THR A 592 6.18 28.13 -17.28
C THR A 592 6.82 26.75 -17.30
N ILE A 593 6.53 25.98 -18.35
CA ILE A 593 7.15 24.68 -18.61
C ILE A 593 8.38 24.88 -19.49
N ARG A 594 9.51 24.31 -19.08
CA ARG A 594 10.75 24.19 -19.84
C ARG A 594 10.87 22.76 -20.35
N ILE A 595 11.14 22.60 -21.64
CA ILE A 595 11.34 21.28 -22.26
C ILE A 595 12.67 21.29 -22.99
N LYS A 596 13.57 20.38 -22.60
CA LYS A 596 14.82 20.11 -23.31
C LYS A 596 14.71 18.79 -24.07
N ASN A 597 14.95 18.82 -25.38
CA ASN A 597 15.05 17.60 -26.18
C ASN A 597 16.43 16.96 -25.95
N THR A 598 16.47 15.82 -25.27
CA THR A 598 17.70 15.04 -25.03
C THR A 598 17.90 13.92 -26.06
N GLY A 599 16.97 13.79 -27.02
CA GLY A 599 17.06 12.87 -28.13
C GLY A 599 17.98 13.34 -29.26
N LYS A 600 18.14 12.48 -30.26
CA LYS A 600 19.00 12.73 -31.44
C LYS A 600 18.25 13.33 -32.64
N LYS A 601 16.92 13.40 -32.58
CA LYS A 601 16.07 13.91 -33.66
C LYS A 601 15.35 15.18 -33.22
N THR A 602 15.08 16.08 -34.17
CA THR A 602 14.18 17.21 -33.94
C THR A 602 12.79 16.68 -33.65
N THR A 603 12.18 17.14 -32.56
CA THR A 603 10.91 16.60 -32.04
C THR A 603 9.86 17.69 -32.00
N LYS A 604 8.61 17.36 -32.38
CA LYS A 604 7.45 18.20 -32.12
C LYS A 604 6.81 17.76 -30.80
N PHE A 605 6.74 18.69 -29.85
CA PHE A 605 5.99 18.53 -28.61
C PHE A 605 4.63 19.21 -28.76
N THR A 606 3.55 18.48 -28.50
CA THR A 606 2.16 18.98 -28.60
C THR A 606 1.52 18.99 -27.22
N PHE A 607 0.89 20.10 -26.85
CA PHE A 607 0.32 20.32 -25.52
C PHE A 607 -1.19 20.07 -25.53
N SER A 608 -1.67 19.37 -24.52
CA SER A 608 -3.10 19.18 -24.25
C SER A 608 -3.35 19.20 -22.74
N HIS A 609 -4.62 19.08 -22.36
CA HIS A 609 -5.09 19.13 -20.97
C HIS A 609 -6.05 17.99 -20.72
N ILE A 610 -5.84 17.27 -19.61
CA ILE A 610 -6.77 16.28 -19.09
C ILE A 610 -7.19 16.74 -17.69
N PRO A 611 -8.44 17.17 -17.47
CA PRO A 611 -8.90 17.51 -16.12
C PRO A 611 -9.13 16.24 -15.28
N SER A 612 -8.91 16.32 -13.97
CA SER A 612 -9.37 15.31 -13.01
C SER A 612 -10.61 15.82 -12.26
N VAL A 613 -11.35 14.91 -11.62
CA VAL A 613 -12.47 15.28 -10.73
C VAL A 613 -12.01 16.22 -9.61
N SER A 614 -12.85 17.16 -9.22
CA SER A 614 -12.64 17.95 -8.00
C SER A 614 -13.16 17.20 -6.78
N VAL A 615 -12.47 17.33 -5.65
CA VAL A 615 -12.77 16.63 -4.41
C VAL A 615 -13.08 17.64 -3.32
N ARG A 616 -14.23 17.48 -2.67
CA ARG A 616 -14.64 18.28 -1.51
C ARG A 616 -14.83 17.35 -0.32
N GLY A 617 -14.17 17.71 0.77
CA GLY A 617 -14.18 16.93 2.02
C GLY A 617 -14.32 17.80 3.27
N TRP A 618 -14.64 19.09 3.13
CA TRP A 618 -14.82 19.99 4.27
C TRP A 618 -16.30 20.37 4.40
N PHE A 619 -16.92 19.96 5.49
CA PHE A 619 -18.33 20.21 5.78
C PHE A 619 -18.49 20.45 7.27
N ASP A 620 -19.40 21.35 7.65
CA ASP A 620 -19.72 21.64 9.07
C ASP A 620 -18.49 21.90 9.94
N ASN A 621 -17.52 22.67 9.41
CA ASN A 621 -16.24 23.03 10.05
C ASN A 621 -15.32 21.85 10.40
N GLN A 622 -15.42 20.74 9.66
CA GLN A 622 -14.55 19.58 9.84
C GLN A 622 -14.25 18.87 8.51
N TRP A 623 -13.16 18.12 8.51
CA TRP A 623 -12.84 17.19 7.44
C TRP A 623 -13.64 15.90 7.61
N VAL A 624 -14.35 15.49 6.57
CA VAL A 624 -15.08 14.23 6.56
C VAL A 624 -14.22 13.08 6.05
N ASP A 625 -14.59 11.86 6.42
CA ASP A 625 -13.99 10.65 5.87
C ASP A 625 -14.23 10.55 4.35
N THR A 626 -13.34 9.83 3.66
CA THR A 626 -13.35 9.69 2.19
C THR A 626 -14.66 9.12 1.64
N SER A 627 -15.40 8.32 2.41
CA SER A 627 -16.73 7.82 2.00
C SER A 627 -17.81 8.89 1.91
N SER A 628 -17.57 10.06 2.53
CA SER A 628 -18.50 11.19 2.57
C SER A 628 -18.05 12.33 1.64
N PHE A 629 -17.01 12.11 0.82
CA PHE A 629 -16.56 13.11 -0.14
C PHE A 629 -17.61 13.42 -1.19
N VAL A 630 -17.67 14.69 -1.57
CA VAL A 630 -18.42 15.14 -2.75
C VAL A 630 -17.44 15.26 -3.92
N ILE A 631 -17.62 14.40 -4.93
CA ILE A 631 -16.80 14.36 -6.14
C ILE A 631 -17.53 15.09 -7.27
N GLU A 632 -16.92 16.13 -7.83
CA GLU A 632 -17.58 17.01 -8.82
C GLU A 632 -16.81 17.12 -10.15
N LYS A 633 -17.55 17.14 -11.26
CA LYS A 633 -17.02 17.43 -12.62
C LYS A 633 -16.83 18.93 -12.85
N ARG A 634 -16.12 19.60 -11.94
CA ARG A 634 -15.77 21.02 -12.01
C ARG A 634 -14.26 21.12 -12.18
N PHE A 635 -13.79 21.84 -13.19
CA PHE A 635 -12.38 21.78 -13.61
C PHE A 635 -11.76 23.16 -13.72
N ALA A 636 -10.44 23.22 -13.58
CA ALA A 636 -9.68 24.40 -13.96
C ALA A 636 -9.76 24.59 -15.49
N GLY A 637 -9.85 25.86 -15.91
CA GLY A 637 -9.64 26.22 -17.31
C GLY A 637 -8.14 26.29 -17.60
N VAL A 638 -7.70 25.75 -18.74
CA VAL A 638 -6.28 25.72 -19.13
C VAL A 638 -6.11 26.29 -20.54
N LYS A 639 -5.15 27.21 -20.70
CA LYS A 639 -4.75 27.78 -21.99
C LYS A 639 -3.24 27.72 -22.15
N PHE A 640 -2.78 27.38 -23.35
CA PHE A 640 -1.36 27.36 -23.69
C PHE A 640 -0.99 28.59 -24.52
N SER A 641 0.16 29.18 -24.22
CA SER A 641 0.75 30.21 -25.10
C SER A 641 1.06 29.69 -26.51
N LYS A 642 1.33 28.39 -26.63
CA LYS A 642 1.51 27.66 -27.90
C LYS A 642 0.99 26.23 -27.74
N ASN A 643 0.18 25.76 -28.69
CA ASN A 643 -0.33 24.37 -28.67
C ASN A 643 0.71 23.33 -29.11
N SER A 644 1.79 23.75 -29.77
CA SER A 644 2.93 22.88 -30.05
C SER A 644 4.22 23.68 -30.25
N VAL A 645 5.36 23.01 -30.07
CA VAL A 645 6.71 23.55 -30.30
C VAL A 645 7.58 22.49 -30.98
N ILE A 646 8.43 22.94 -31.91
CA ILE A 646 9.44 22.09 -32.55
C ILE A 646 10.78 22.37 -31.88
N VAL A 647 11.46 21.34 -31.37
CA VAL A 647 12.68 21.48 -30.56
C VAL A 647 13.77 20.59 -31.14
N ARG A 648 14.87 21.21 -31.56
CA ARG A 648 16.07 20.51 -32.06
C ARG A 648 16.78 19.77 -30.92
N PRO A 649 17.58 18.73 -31.22
CA PRO A 649 18.42 18.04 -30.24
C PRO A 649 19.25 19.01 -29.38
N GLY A 650 19.29 18.78 -28.07
CA GLY A 650 20.03 19.59 -27.10
C GLY A 650 19.40 20.94 -26.75
N VAL A 651 18.42 21.42 -27.52
CA VAL A 651 17.79 22.74 -27.32
C VAL A 651 16.71 22.66 -26.24
N THR A 652 16.60 23.74 -25.47
CA THR A 652 15.53 23.96 -24.49
C THR A 652 14.56 25.02 -24.98
N THR A 653 13.25 24.78 -24.87
CA THR A 653 12.20 25.76 -25.15
C THR A 653 11.32 26.01 -23.93
N LYS A 654 10.56 27.11 -23.95
CA LYS A 654 9.63 27.50 -22.88
C LYS A 654 8.21 27.64 -23.43
N VAL A 655 7.23 27.16 -22.68
CA VAL A 655 5.80 27.34 -22.95
C VAL A 655 5.12 27.79 -21.67
N LYS A 656 4.35 28.89 -21.74
CA LYS A 656 3.48 29.33 -20.65
C LYS A 656 2.16 28.59 -20.68
N VAL A 657 1.68 28.18 -19.51
CA VAL A 657 0.36 27.61 -19.25
C VAL A 657 -0.40 28.58 -18.34
N ILE A 658 -1.62 28.92 -18.72
CA ILE A 658 -2.47 29.88 -18.01
C ILE A 658 -3.69 29.11 -17.49
N PHE A 659 -3.82 29.07 -16.18
CA PHE A 659 -4.90 28.42 -15.44
C PHE A 659 -5.94 29.45 -15.00
N THR A 660 -7.21 29.04 -14.99
CA THR A 660 -8.29 29.75 -14.32
C THR A 660 -8.97 28.80 -13.35
N GLN A 661 -9.24 29.26 -12.12
CA GLN A 661 -9.97 28.45 -11.14
C GLN A 661 -11.35 28.02 -11.66
N PRO A 662 -11.89 26.87 -11.20
CA PRO A 662 -13.25 26.47 -11.53
C PRO A 662 -14.27 27.52 -11.03
N LYS A 663 -15.13 28.03 -11.93
CA LYS A 663 -16.07 29.13 -11.61
C LYS A 663 -17.14 28.77 -10.58
N ASN A 664 -17.60 27.52 -10.58
CA ASN A 664 -18.74 27.07 -9.76
C ASN A 664 -18.32 26.10 -8.65
N LEU A 665 -17.04 25.98 -8.32
CA LEU A 665 -16.62 25.19 -7.17
C LEU A 665 -16.76 26.06 -5.91
N PRO A 666 -17.43 25.60 -4.83
CA PRO A 666 -17.60 26.39 -3.61
C PRO A 666 -16.25 26.70 -2.96
N ASN A 667 -16.19 27.77 -2.17
CA ASN A 667 -15.01 28.14 -1.39
C ASN A 667 -15.00 27.38 -0.06
N ASP A 668 -14.96 26.06 -0.12
CA ASP A 668 -14.95 25.15 1.02
C ASP A 668 -13.73 24.24 0.99
N PHE A 669 -12.58 24.80 0.60
CA PHE A 669 -11.30 24.12 0.55
C PHE A 669 -11.26 22.92 -0.41
N GLY A 670 -12.18 22.87 -1.38
CA GLY A 670 -12.22 21.83 -2.41
C GLY A 670 -10.96 21.83 -3.29
N ILE A 671 -10.41 20.64 -3.54
CA ILE A 671 -9.26 20.42 -4.42
C ILE A 671 -9.75 20.31 -5.86
N TYR A 672 -9.11 21.03 -6.78
CA TYR A 672 -9.27 20.87 -8.21
C TYR A 672 -7.91 20.55 -8.84
N SER A 673 -7.88 19.58 -9.75
CA SER A 673 -6.61 19.09 -10.30
C SER A 673 -6.74 18.57 -11.74
N GLY A 674 -5.62 18.07 -12.27
CA GLY A 674 -5.55 17.42 -13.58
C GLY A 674 -4.13 17.37 -14.10
N TYR A 675 -3.99 17.20 -15.41
CA TYR A 675 -2.71 17.02 -16.08
C TYR A 675 -2.56 17.95 -17.29
N VAL A 676 -1.40 18.60 -17.41
CA VAL A 676 -0.93 19.13 -18.68
C VAL A 676 -0.19 18.00 -19.40
N THR A 677 -0.69 17.57 -20.55
CA THR A 677 -0.08 16.49 -21.32
C THR A 677 0.80 17.02 -22.44
N ILE A 678 1.91 16.33 -22.69
CA ILE A 678 2.91 16.71 -23.69
C ILE A 678 3.23 15.47 -24.53
N SER A 679 2.73 15.42 -25.75
CA SER A 679 3.02 14.33 -26.69
C SER A 679 4.33 14.58 -27.45
N ASP A 680 5.26 13.63 -27.35
CA ASP A 680 6.54 13.58 -28.07
C ASP A 680 6.36 12.78 -29.36
N SER A 681 6.40 13.48 -30.50
CA SER A 681 6.22 12.87 -31.82
C SER A 681 7.32 11.87 -32.21
N ALA A 682 8.52 11.97 -31.64
CA ALA A 682 9.67 11.15 -31.99
C ALA A 682 9.76 9.87 -31.15
N GLN A 683 9.30 9.92 -29.90
CA GLN A 683 9.25 8.75 -29.01
C GLN A 683 7.89 8.03 -29.04
N HIS A 684 6.86 8.64 -29.64
CA HIS A 684 5.47 8.16 -29.57
C HIS A 684 5.01 7.96 -28.11
N GLN A 685 5.40 8.90 -27.25
CA GLN A 685 5.13 8.89 -25.81
C GLN A 685 4.42 10.18 -25.42
N THR A 686 3.54 10.10 -24.42
CA THR A 686 2.93 11.27 -23.81
C THR A 686 3.42 11.39 -22.37
N TYR A 687 3.83 12.59 -22.00
CA TYR A 687 4.16 12.96 -20.63
C TYR A 687 2.95 13.63 -19.98
N SER A 688 2.71 13.39 -18.69
CA SER A 688 1.56 13.89 -17.93
C SER A 688 2.04 14.69 -16.73
N LEU A 689 1.98 16.02 -16.78
CA LEU A 689 2.42 16.88 -15.68
C LEU A 689 1.22 17.17 -14.76
N PRO A 690 1.20 16.64 -13.53
CA PRO A 690 0.12 16.93 -12.59
C PRO A 690 0.09 18.42 -12.20
N TYR A 691 -1.11 18.97 -12.09
CA TYR A 691 -1.37 20.25 -11.45
C TYR A 691 -2.42 20.10 -10.34
N LEU A 692 -2.34 20.95 -9.33
CA LEU A 692 -3.27 20.96 -8.20
C LEU A 692 -3.47 22.39 -7.70
N GLY A 693 -4.71 22.75 -7.37
CA GLY A 693 -5.05 23.96 -6.63
C GLY A 693 -6.22 23.72 -5.67
N LEU A 694 -6.38 24.65 -4.73
CA LEU A 694 -7.43 24.61 -3.71
C LEU A 694 -8.37 25.81 -3.84
N LYS A 695 -9.68 25.55 -3.68
CA LYS A 695 -10.74 26.55 -3.74
C LYS A 695 -11.12 27.02 -2.34
N GLY A 696 -10.60 28.15 -1.92
CA GLY A 696 -10.66 28.65 -0.54
C GLY A 696 -9.36 29.38 -0.16
N ASP A 697 -9.33 30.01 1.01
CA ASP A 697 -8.14 30.64 1.59
C ASP A 697 -7.69 29.83 2.81
N LEU A 698 -6.59 29.09 2.69
CA LEU A 698 -6.15 28.19 3.77
C LEU A 698 -5.83 28.93 5.07
N HIS A 699 -5.40 30.19 5.01
CA HIS A 699 -5.13 30.99 6.22
C HIS A 699 -6.40 31.20 7.05
N SER A 700 -7.55 31.30 6.37
CA SER A 700 -8.87 31.47 6.99
C SER A 700 -9.46 30.19 7.58
N LEU A 701 -8.85 29.02 7.32
CA LEU A 701 -9.35 27.73 7.80
C LEU A 701 -9.41 27.70 9.35
N PRO A 702 -10.52 27.24 9.96
CA PRO A 702 -10.63 27.07 11.42
C PRO A 702 -9.71 25.94 11.91
N THR A 703 -8.42 26.24 12.12
CA THR A 703 -7.40 25.25 12.54
C THR A 703 -7.77 24.61 13.87
N LEU A 704 -8.12 25.40 14.88
CA LEU A 704 -8.67 24.88 16.12
C LEU A 704 -10.16 24.59 15.94
N SER A 705 -10.55 23.32 16.13
CA SER A 705 -11.96 22.93 16.07
C SER A 705 -12.75 23.55 17.20
N ASN A 706 -13.99 23.93 16.90
CA ASN A 706 -15.00 24.36 17.86
C ASN A 706 -16.17 23.38 17.99
N ASP A 707 -16.11 22.24 17.29
CA ASP A 707 -17.09 21.16 17.43
C ASP A 707 -16.69 20.29 18.62
N SER A 708 -17.38 20.47 19.75
CA SER A 708 -17.19 19.69 20.98
C SER A 708 -15.79 19.77 21.62
N TYR A 709 -14.88 20.57 21.08
CA TYR A 709 -13.53 20.87 21.56
C TYR A 709 -13.26 22.39 21.48
N PRO A 710 -12.21 22.88 22.13
CA PRO A 710 -11.44 22.24 23.21
C PRO A 710 -12.18 22.24 24.55
N PHE A 711 -11.76 21.37 25.48
CA PHE A 711 -12.29 21.27 26.85
C PHE A 711 -11.27 20.71 27.84
N ILE A 712 -11.59 20.75 29.14
CA ILE A 712 -10.86 20.05 30.19
C ILE A 712 -11.72 18.88 30.68
N GLU A 713 -11.12 17.74 30.98
CA GLU A 713 -11.77 16.68 31.75
C GLU A 713 -10.92 16.21 32.94
N ARG A 714 -11.55 15.47 33.85
CA ARG A 714 -10.85 14.71 34.89
C ARG A 714 -10.28 13.40 34.35
N ALA A 715 -9.06 13.07 34.76
CA ALA A 715 -8.41 11.82 34.39
C ALA A 715 -9.13 10.56 34.94
N ASP A 716 -9.67 10.62 36.17
CA ASP A 716 -10.22 9.44 36.87
C ASP A 716 -11.64 9.06 36.40
N ASN A 717 -12.52 10.04 36.18
CA ASN A 717 -13.93 9.82 35.91
C ASN A 717 -14.44 10.46 34.61
N ARG A 718 -13.56 11.12 33.84
CA ARG A 718 -13.87 11.81 32.57
C ARG A 718 -14.95 12.89 32.71
N GLU A 719 -15.13 13.48 33.89
CA GLU A 719 -16.02 14.63 34.07
C GLU A 719 -15.50 15.80 33.23
N ARG A 720 -16.33 16.31 32.32
CA ARG A 720 -15.98 17.34 31.34
C ARG A 720 -16.37 18.75 31.80
N PHE A 721 -15.48 19.70 31.52
CA PHE A 721 -15.60 21.14 31.76
C PHE A 721 -15.29 21.90 30.46
N ASP A 722 -16.27 22.61 29.91
CA ASP A 722 -16.13 23.28 28.60
C ASP A 722 -16.61 24.73 28.58
N ARG A 723 -17.14 25.27 29.69
CA ARG A 723 -17.48 26.69 29.80
C ARG A 723 -16.43 27.49 30.55
N GLU A 724 -16.04 28.64 29.99
CA GLU A 724 -15.01 29.53 30.56
C GLU A 724 -15.34 29.98 32.01
N ASP A 725 -16.62 30.11 32.34
CA ASP A 725 -17.10 30.53 33.67
C ASP A 725 -17.22 29.38 34.70
N GLN A 726 -17.07 28.13 34.27
CA GLN A 726 -17.17 26.94 35.11
C GLN A 726 -15.91 26.77 35.97
N ILE A 727 -16.08 26.35 37.23
CA ILE A 727 -14.96 26.02 38.13
C ILE A 727 -14.75 24.51 38.15
N ALA A 728 -13.59 24.08 37.69
CA ALA A 728 -13.08 22.72 37.74
C ALA A 728 -12.04 22.61 38.87
N ARG A 729 -12.39 21.90 39.95
CA ARG A 729 -11.54 21.77 41.16
C ARG A 729 -10.66 20.53 41.06
N PHE A 730 -9.36 20.64 41.27
CA PHE A 730 -8.42 19.51 41.25
C PHE A 730 -7.55 19.51 42.52
N THR A 731 -7.38 18.33 43.13
CA THR A 731 -6.43 18.17 44.25
C THR A 731 -5.03 17.77 43.79
N LEU A 732 -4.90 17.30 42.55
CA LEU A 732 -3.66 16.77 41.93
C LEU A 732 -3.08 15.52 42.63
N PHE A 733 -3.71 15.10 43.74
CA PHE A 733 -3.35 13.96 44.57
C PHE A 733 -4.61 13.38 45.21
N LYS A 734 -4.78 12.06 45.13
CA LYS A 734 -5.84 11.33 45.86
C LYS A 734 -5.17 10.14 46.55
N GLY A 735 -4.77 10.31 47.81
CA GLY A 735 -3.92 9.34 48.49
C GLY A 735 -2.45 9.47 48.08
N ASN A 736 -1.75 8.35 47.87
CA ASN A 736 -0.32 8.32 47.49
C ASN A 736 -0.09 8.42 45.97
N GLU A 737 -1.13 8.48 45.14
CA GLU A 737 -1.05 8.49 43.67
C GLU A 737 -1.75 9.72 43.04
N ARG A 738 -1.29 10.14 41.85
CA ARG A 738 -1.76 11.32 41.12
C ARG A 738 -2.97 10.98 40.23
N GLU A 739 -4.18 10.97 40.81
CA GLU A 739 -5.40 10.55 40.09
C GLU A 739 -6.39 11.68 39.73
N ASP A 740 -6.45 12.79 40.48
CA ASP A 740 -7.37 13.92 40.23
C ASP A 740 -6.64 15.09 39.56
N VAL A 741 -6.34 14.93 38.28
CA VAL A 741 -5.56 15.87 37.46
C VAL A 741 -6.36 16.33 36.23
N PRO A 742 -6.18 17.59 35.78
CA PRO A 742 -6.82 18.08 34.57
C PRO A 742 -6.18 17.47 33.32
N VAL A 743 -7.03 17.02 32.42
CA VAL A 743 -6.68 16.57 31.08
C VAL A 743 -7.24 17.58 30.09
N PHE A 744 -6.37 18.20 29.31
CA PHE A 744 -6.74 19.14 28.28
C PHE A 744 -6.97 18.40 26.97
N LEU A 745 -8.10 18.67 26.33
CA LEU A 745 -8.43 18.10 25.03
C LEU A 745 -8.66 19.19 24.00
N TYR A 746 -7.98 19.09 22.87
CA TYR A 746 -8.18 19.96 21.71
C TYR A 746 -8.05 19.19 20.41
N LEU A 747 -8.72 19.67 19.35
CA LEU A 747 -8.67 19.07 18.02
C LEU A 747 -8.22 20.13 17.01
N LEU A 748 -7.27 19.74 16.16
CA LEU A 748 -6.75 20.53 15.07
C LEU A 748 -7.24 19.99 13.72
N ASN A 749 -8.04 20.81 13.03
CA ASN A 749 -8.53 20.58 11.66
C ASN A 749 -7.43 20.70 10.61
N PHE A 750 -6.30 21.30 10.96
CA PHE A 750 -5.12 21.40 10.12
C PHE A 750 -3.88 21.44 10.99
N GLY A 751 -2.74 21.10 10.41
CA GLY A 751 -1.49 21.17 11.12
C GLY A 751 -1.12 22.58 11.56
N SER A 752 -0.62 22.76 12.77
CA SER A 752 -0.15 24.07 13.26
C SER A 752 1.35 24.07 13.49
N ARG A 753 2.01 25.19 13.16
CA ARG A 753 3.44 25.42 13.49
C ARG A 753 3.64 26.01 14.90
N LEU A 754 2.56 26.38 15.57
CA LEU A 754 2.57 26.84 16.97
C LEU A 754 1.35 26.29 17.70
N VAL A 755 1.57 25.50 18.74
CA VAL A 755 0.58 25.19 19.77
C VAL A 755 1.20 25.47 21.12
N LYS A 756 0.56 26.33 21.91
CA LYS A 756 1.01 26.68 23.26
C LYS A 756 -0.14 26.58 24.23
N LEU A 757 0.11 25.96 25.38
CA LEU A 757 -0.81 25.95 26.50
C LEU A 757 -0.12 26.64 27.68
N GLU A 758 -0.62 27.82 28.02
CA GLU A 758 -0.04 28.70 29.03
C GLU A 758 -0.99 28.84 30.21
N LEU A 759 -0.47 28.90 31.43
CA LEU A 759 -1.26 29.10 32.64
C LEU A 759 -1.17 30.54 33.12
N TYR A 760 -2.33 31.11 33.46
CA TYR A 760 -2.47 32.44 34.01
C TYR A 760 -3.26 32.41 35.32
N HIS A 761 -3.02 33.38 36.19
CA HIS A 761 -3.96 33.70 37.26
C HIS A 761 -5.34 34.03 36.68
N ARG A 762 -6.40 33.57 37.36
CA ARG A 762 -7.78 33.74 36.90
C ARG A 762 -8.06 35.19 36.46
N GLY A 763 -8.45 35.35 35.19
CA GLY A 763 -8.84 36.64 34.61
C GLY A 763 -7.71 37.63 34.31
N ASP A 764 -6.44 37.33 34.64
CA ASP A 764 -5.28 38.17 34.32
C ASP A 764 -4.42 37.53 33.22
N PHE A 765 -4.76 37.80 31.96
CA PHE A 765 -3.98 37.35 30.80
C PHE A 765 -2.88 38.34 30.39
N THR A 766 -2.37 39.13 31.33
CA THR A 766 -1.22 40.02 31.11
C THR A 766 0.06 39.37 31.61
N GLN A 767 1.19 40.06 31.43
CA GLN A 767 2.49 39.58 31.93
C GLN A 767 2.52 39.36 33.46
N THR A 768 1.70 40.09 34.23
CA THR A 768 1.64 39.91 35.69
C THR A 768 0.89 38.66 36.11
N GLY A 769 -0.09 38.23 35.31
CA GLY A 769 -0.86 37.03 35.59
C GLY A 769 -0.23 35.75 35.03
N TYR A 770 0.73 35.87 34.11
CA TYR A 770 1.43 34.74 33.52
C TYR A 770 2.22 33.94 34.56
N LEU A 771 1.98 32.64 34.63
CA LEU A 771 2.71 31.72 35.50
C LEU A 771 3.75 30.90 34.73
N GLY A 772 3.39 30.41 33.54
CA GLY A 772 4.29 29.56 32.77
C GLY A 772 3.58 28.69 31.74
N LEU A 773 4.37 27.96 30.96
CA LEU A 773 3.93 26.89 30.08
C LEU A 773 3.62 25.63 30.90
N LEU A 774 2.52 24.93 30.62
CA LEU A 774 2.17 23.73 31.39
C LEU A 774 3.19 22.61 31.18
N GLU A 775 3.72 22.06 32.28
CA GLU A 775 4.58 20.87 32.26
C GLU A 775 3.69 19.61 32.21
N LEU A 776 3.42 19.12 31.01
CA LEU A 776 2.56 17.97 30.78
C LEU A 776 3.32 16.65 30.98
N ASP A 777 2.60 15.55 31.22
CA ASP A 777 3.22 14.25 31.49
C ASP A 777 4.17 13.82 30.35
N PRO A 778 5.45 13.48 30.62
CA PRO A 778 6.45 13.16 29.60
C PRO A 778 6.10 11.93 28.73
N ASP A 779 5.26 11.02 29.21
CA ASP A 779 4.76 9.88 28.42
C ASP A 779 3.76 10.32 27.32
N PHE A 780 3.32 11.59 27.34
CA PHE A 780 2.37 12.20 26.40
C PHE A 780 2.98 13.41 25.67
N ILE A 781 4.17 13.22 25.05
CA ILE A 781 4.86 14.16 24.13
C ILE A 781 4.77 15.64 24.54
N ASN A 782 5.88 16.09 25.13
CA ASN A 782 6.18 17.48 25.47
C ASN A 782 5.93 18.46 24.31
N LEU A 783 5.42 19.65 24.68
CA LEU A 783 5.26 20.90 23.93
C LEU A 783 6.05 21.03 22.61
N ASP A 784 5.67 20.28 21.57
CA ASP A 784 6.07 20.64 20.22
C ASP A 784 5.33 21.92 19.85
N THR A 785 6.09 22.96 19.49
CA THR A 785 5.49 24.12 18.84
C THR A 785 4.73 23.69 17.58
N THR A 786 5.15 22.63 16.89
CA THR A 786 4.43 22.09 15.74
C THR A 786 3.51 20.93 16.15
N ALA A 787 2.22 21.00 15.83
CA ALA A 787 1.28 19.92 16.10
C ALA A 787 0.67 19.39 14.79
N PRO A 788 0.58 18.06 14.61
CA PRO A 788 -0.07 17.47 13.45
C PRO A 788 -1.55 17.83 13.40
N ARG A 789 -2.15 17.64 12.22
CA ARG A 789 -3.61 17.61 12.12
C ARG A 789 -4.11 16.34 12.83
N ASN A 790 -5.24 16.41 13.50
CA ASN A 790 -5.92 15.19 13.96
C ASN A 790 -6.64 14.47 12.79
N GLY A 791 -6.57 13.14 12.78
CA GLY A 791 -7.48 12.34 11.97
C GLY A 791 -8.94 12.59 12.36
N GLY A 792 -9.90 12.04 11.60
CA GLY A 792 -11.31 12.04 12.02
C GLY A 792 -11.51 11.52 13.46
N THR A 793 -12.75 11.58 13.96
CA THR A 793 -13.19 11.46 15.38
C THR A 793 -12.76 10.21 16.20
N GLY A 794 -11.78 9.41 15.77
CA GLY A 794 -11.24 8.25 16.48
C GLY A 794 -9.73 8.26 16.74
N ASP A 795 -8.94 9.15 16.11
CA ASP A 795 -7.48 9.20 16.36
C ASP A 795 -7.13 10.26 17.41
N PHE A 796 -7.31 9.82 18.65
CA PHE A 796 -7.30 10.68 19.83
C PHE A 796 -5.91 10.90 20.43
N ARG A 797 -4.89 10.14 20.03
CA ARG A 797 -3.60 10.08 20.76
C ARG A 797 -2.89 11.44 20.88
N ASP A 798 -3.09 12.34 19.92
CA ASP A 798 -2.48 13.69 19.93
C ASP A 798 -3.35 14.79 20.56
N THR A 799 -4.59 14.45 20.97
CA THR A 799 -5.55 15.44 21.50
C THR A 799 -5.53 15.58 23.02
N PHE A 800 -5.01 14.59 23.76
CA PHE A 800 -5.09 14.53 25.23
C PHE A 800 -3.76 14.96 25.86
N LYS A 801 -3.80 16.00 26.70
CA LYS A 801 -2.64 16.50 27.43
C LYS A 801 -2.92 16.48 28.93
N ILE A 802 -2.27 15.56 29.63
CA ILE A 802 -2.47 15.36 31.07
C ILE A 802 -1.50 16.27 31.82
N TRP A 803 -2.03 17.15 32.67
CA TRP A 803 -1.22 18.00 33.54
C TRP A 803 -1.04 17.35 34.91
N SER A 804 -0.36 16.20 34.94
CA SER A 804 -0.14 15.42 36.17
C SER A 804 0.92 16.02 37.10
N SER A 805 1.84 16.85 36.57
CA SER A 805 2.93 17.45 37.34
C SER A 805 2.46 18.48 38.36
N GLY A 806 1.35 19.18 38.09
CA GLY A 806 0.95 20.38 38.83
C GLY A 806 1.96 21.53 38.75
N ALA A 807 2.86 21.49 37.76
CA ALA A 807 3.95 22.46 37.59
C ALA A 807 3.88 23.15 36.21
N VAL A 808 4.53 24.30 36.12
CA VAL A 808 4.70 25.07 34.88
C VAL A 808 6.17 25.45 34.69
N SER A 809 6.61 25.62 33.44
CA SER A 809 7.87 26.28 33.10
C SER A 809 7.67 27.78 33.04
N ASP A 810 8.37 28.54 33.89
CA ASP A 810 8.34 30.01 33.84
C ASP A 810 9.08 30.56 32.61
N ILE A 811 9.07 31.89 32.43
CA ILE A 811 9.76 32.56 31.32
C ILE A 811 11.28 32.32 31.26
N ASN A 812 11.88 31.88 32.36
CA ASN A 812 13.31 31.58 32.47
C ASN A 812 13.58 30.06 32.32
N GLY A 813 12.56 29.25 32.10
CA GLY A 813 12.65 27.79 32.03
C GLY A 813 12.77 27.11 33.39
N ASN A 814 12.46 27.79 34.50
CA ASN A 814 12.39 27.14 35.80
C ASN A 814 11.05 26.43 35.97
N VAL A 815 11.11 25.20 36.48
CA VAL A 815 9.90 24.45 36.85
C VAL A 815 9.35 24.99 38.17
N ILE A 816 8.16 25.61 38.11
CA ILE A 816 7.42 26.15 39.25
C ILE A 816 6.25 25.24 39.56
N VAL A 817 6.19 24.74 40.79
CA VAL A 817 5.04 24.02 41.31
C VAL A 817 3.91 25.02 41.57
N VAL A 818 2.80 24.91 40.83
CA VAL A 818 1.70 25.90 40.86
C VAL A 818 1.00 25.87 42.22
N PRO A 819 0.91 26.96 42.98
CA PRO A 819 0.34 26.95 44.33
C PRO A 819 -1.18 26.76 44.33
N ASN A 820 -1.78 26.55 45.51
CA ASN A 820 -3.24 26.55 45.64
C ASN A 820 -3.81 27.90 45.20
N GLY A 821 -4.87 27.88 44.42
CA GLY A 821 -5.42 29.08 43.80
C GLY A 821 -6.32 28.79 42.61
N GLN A 822 -6.77 29.86 41.96
CA GLN A 822 -7.60 29.79 40.76
C GLN A 822 -6.83 30.31 39.55
N TYR A 823 -6.87 29.52 38.49
CA TYR A 823 -6.09 29.72 37.27
C TYR A 823 -6.96 29.51 36.04
N GLN A 824 -6.49 29.97 34.88
CA GLN A 824 -7.04 29.63 33.59
C GLN A 824 -5.91 29.35 32.62
N ALA A 825 -6.11 28.35 31.75
CA ALA A 825 -5.20 28.06 30.65
C ALA A 825 -5.60 28.85 29.40
N LEU A 826 -4.61 29.34 28.68
CA LEU A 826 -4.73 29.94 27.36
C LEU A 826 -4.10 28.99 26.34
N LEU A 827 -4.91 28.40 25.47
CA LEU A 827 -4.45 27.66 24.30
C LEU A 827 -4.29 28.64 23.14
N SER A 828 -3.09 28.70 22.56
CA SER A 828 -2.78 29.51 21.37
C SER A 828 -2.35 28.61 20.22
N VAL A 829 -2.99 28.77 19.05
CA VAL A 829 -2.77 27.96 17.85
C VAL A 829 -2.53 28.87 16.64
N LEU A 830 -1.42 28.70 15.93
CA LEU A 830 -1.13 29.47 14.72
C LEU A 830 -1.94 28.97 13.51
N ARG A 831 -2.49 29.91 12.75
CA ARG A 831 -3.18 29.63 11.48
C ARG A 831 -2.22 29.10 10.40
N PRO A 832 -2.72 28.40 9.36
CA PRO A 832 -1.87 27.94 8.26
C PRO A 832 -1.23 29.15 7.58
N PHE A 833 0.09 29.10 7.36
CA PHE A 833 0.88 30.21 6.81
C PHE A 833 0.86 31.52 7.63
N GLY A 834 0.41 31.48 8.90
CA GLY A 834 0.42 32.64 9.79
C GLY A 834 1.83 33.01 10.29
N ASP A 835 1.98 34.26 10.72
CA ASP A 835 3.16 34.78 11.42
C ASP A 835 2.94 34.72 12.94
N PRO A 836 3.75 33.97 13.71
CA PRO A 836 3.57 33.85 15.17
C PRO A 836 3.76 35.18 15.92
N ASN A 837 4.24 36.23 15.27
CA ASN A 837 4.38 37.56 15.86
C ASN A 837 3.13 38.45 15.64
N LYS A 838 2.13 37.98 14.88
CA LYS A 838 0.90 38.71 14.61
C LYS A 838 -0.27 38.09 15.35
N GLN A 839 -0.96 38.90 16.15
CA GLN A 839 -2.07 38.42 16.97
C GLN A 839 -3.25 37.95 16.10
N GLU A 840 -3.50 38.56 14.93
CA GLU A 840 -4.56 38.10 14.01
C GLU A 840 -4.36 36.68 13.46
N ASP A 841 -3.10 36.21 13.45
CA ASP A 841 -2.73 34.89 12.93
C ASP A 841 -2.84 33.80 14.00
N ILE A 842 -3.11 34.16 15.26
CA ILE A 842 -3.21 33.24 16.39
C ILE A 842 -4.67 33.06 16.78
N MET A 843 -5.14 31.82 16.72
CA MET A 843 -6.41 31.39 17.31
C MET A 843 -6.20 31.10 18.79
N THR A 844 -7.10 31.57 19.66
CA THR A 844 -7.00 31.36 21.10
C THR A 844 -8.24 30.71 21.70
N TRP A 845 -8.06 29.86 22.70
CA TRP A 845 -9.13 29.38 23.58
C TRP A 845 -8.74 29.56 25.04
N ARG A 846 -9.72 29.93 25.87
CA ARG A 846 -9.57 30.06 27.31
C ARG A 846 -10.29 28.93 28.00
N SER A 847 -9.61 28.30 28.93
CA SER A 847 -10.19 27.20 29.68
C SER A 847 -11.23 27.66 30.71
N PRO A 848 -12.07 26.72 31.21
CA PRO A 848 -12.71 26.87 32.51
C PRO A 848 -11.72 27.26 33.61
N ILE A 849 -12.22 27.77 34.73
CA ILE A 849 -11.42 28.10 35.90
C ILE A 849 -10.90 26.81 36.52
N ILE A 850 -9.59 26.66 36.58
CA ILE A 850 -8.89 25.55 37.23
C ILE A 850 -8.60 25.97 38.67
N GLU A 851 -9.26 25.34 39.64
CA GLU A 851 -9.00 25.57 41.06
C GLU A 851 -8.12 24.44 41.60
N ILE A 852 -6.91 24.79 42.03
CA ILE A 852 -5.97 23.85 42.66
C ILE A 852 -6.14 23.94 44.18
N ALA A 853 -6.46 22.80 44.79
CA ALA A 853 -6.68 22.68 46.23
C ALA A 853 -5.91 21.47 46.80
N ARG A 854 -4.57 21.56 46.79
CA ARG A 854 -3.69 20.57 47.44
C ARG A 854 -3.94 20.56 48.94
N ARG A 855 -3.98 19.35 49.52
CA ARG A 855 -4.12 19.13 50.95
C ARG A 855 -2.79 19.09 51.66
#